data_AF-A0A4Y2JRR6-F1
#
_entry.id   AF-A0A4Y2JRR6-F1
#
_cell.length_a   1.000
_cell.length_b   1.000
_cell.length_c   1.000
_cell.angle_alpha   90.00
_cell.angle_beta   90.00
_cell.angle_gamma   90.00
#
_symmetry.space_group_name_H-M   'P 1'
#
loop_
_entity.id
_entity.type
_entity.pdbx_description
1 polymer ?
#
loop_
_entity_poly.entity_id
_entity_poly.type
_entity_poly.pdbx_seq_one_letter_code
_entity_poly.pdbx_strand_id
1 'polypeptide(L)'
;MKRKPKDHKCGERECKNCRKWVDKDHKCYMKTKKALGGLCQNSCFKRQTYKECVSCKQSEGISCMKTCKIREPDKSNDWCDQCKYADFSEKYFFFDLETMQETGNHVVKVVINHDFHCNKTFFNDENEYCTWLFDRKHSGYTVLAHYGKGFNFQFLAKYCFKNKIKVFTIYQGNKLIYMQASDYNIRFIDSINFTLNPLRIFPKTYGLTELAKGYLPHLFNTKSNQNYIGKYPDKCYYGYDSMTEDQRKTFDKWYETVKHETFDFRKEIIKYCDSDVDILRRGCLELRKLFLKTADIDPFRYVTLAGVCMAIYRNNFLKENTIAIDEDVIQQDQYSEKSIAWLDYLSQKHNINIQHALNIGEKKLILGNKPHKVDGFYENAVYQFQGCYWHGCPKCFRESTVNMHNQICMKDLYEKTKKINSKIEDAGYELIQIWECDFNDGKDIKKYMKKEWKRDFVTPLNPRDAFYGGGCEPTTLKYEMKDNEKDRYIDVCSLYPTVNFFDCYPTGHPEKIKNPKKCNKKWYGLIKCKILPPRKLYHPVLPYKEEKVIFSLCKLCSETIKCKHHKTVSEKKRCKEYYEIRNKECNHTDDERSFIGTWTTPEVKLAIQKGYQILNIYEVWNFNTRSDTLFKDFVKMFLKIKLETDDKWSENFKTEEEYRRYVKKKLDIELGEIKKNPGMRFIAKICLNSLWGKFGQRKNMSQTEYVNELEDFYRIILNDNIKDLNMMFMNDDCVEMNYKMKDAYVKDNFNTNIYIAAFTTS
;
A
#
# COMPACT_ATOMS: atom_id res chain seq x y z
N MET A 1 -5.31 23.14 -18.56
CA MET A 1 -5.53 24.37 -19.34
C MET A 1 -4.17 25.01 -19.60
N LYS A 2 -3.81 25.33 -20.85
CA LYS A 2 -2.54 25.99 -21.16
C LYS A 2 -2.62 27.48 -20.75
N ARG A 3 -1.69 27.96 -19.92
CA ARG A 3 -1.60 29.38 -19.49
C ARG A 3 -1.26 30.24 -20.70
N LYS A 4 -1.96 31.35 -20.90
CA LYS A 4 -1.62 32.29 -21.97
C LYS A 4 -0.30 33.01 -21.62
N PRO A 5 0.59 33.29 -22.59
CA PRO A 5 1.88 33.94 -22.32
C PRO A 5 1.77 35.24 -21.52
N LYS A 6 0.74 36.05 -21.79
CA LYS A 6 0.45 37.31 -21.10
C LYS A 6 0.15 37.18 -19.61
N ASP A 7 -0.29 36.01 -19.17
CA ASP A 7 -0.62 35.78 -17.77
C ASP A 7 0.59 35.25 -17.00
N HIS A 8 1.76 35.07 -17.64
CA HIS A 8 2.97 34.50 -17.02
C HIS A 8 3.55 35.42 -15.93
N LYS A 9 3.89 34.83 -14.79
CA LYS A 9 4.66 35.47 -13.72
C LYS A 9 5.91 34.65 -13.47
N CYS A 10 7.09 35.28 -13.61
CA CYS A 10 8.37 34.64 -13.35
C CYS A 10 8.44 34.14 -11.90
N GLY A 11 8.82 32.88 -11.71
CA GLY A 11 8.95 32.25 -10.38
C GLY A 11 7.77 31.37 -9.97
N GLU A 12 6.62 31.45 -10.63
CA GLU A 12 5.50 30.56 -10.38
C GLU A 12 5.67 29.19 -11.07
N ARG A 13 5.13 28.14 -10.44
CA ARG A 13 5.02 26.78 -10.99
C ARG A 13 3.58 26.30 -10.98
N GLU A 14 3.20 25.40 -11.89
CA GLU A 14 1.93 24.70 -11.77
C GLU A 14 2.04 23.61 -10.70
N CYS A 15 1.26 23.75 -9.63
CA CYS A 15 1.15 22.70 -8.62
C CYS A 15 0.38 21.51 -9.20
N LYS A 16 1.02 20.34 -9.24
CA LYS A 16 0.46 19.11 -9.82
C LYS A 16 -0.80 18.60 -9.09
N ASN A 17 -0.93 18.92 -7.81
CA ASN A 17 -2.08 18.53 -6.98
C ASN A 17 -3.27 19.48 -7.15
N CYS A 18 -3.08 20.79 -6.94
CA CYS A 18 -4.17 21.77 -6.99
C CYS A 18 -4.43 22.34 -8.40
N ARG A 19 -3.56 22.08 -9.38
CA ARG A 19 -3.63 22.55 -10.78
C ARG A 19 -3.69 24.08 -10.91
N LYS A 20 -3.18 24.79 -9.90
CA LYS A 20 -3.04 26.25 -9.89
C LYS A 20 -1.58 26.63 -10.10
N TRP A 21 -1.37 27.79 -10.70
CA TRP A 21 -0.08 28.46 -10.72
C TRP A 21 0.16 29.09 -9.35
N VAL A 22 1.29 28.76 -8.75
CA VAL A 22 1.62 29.08 -7.38
C VAL A 22 3.10 29.42 -7.25
N ASP A 23 3.45 30.18 -6.22
CA ASP A 23 4.85 30.49 -5.91
C ASP A 23 5.66 29.24 -5.55
N LYS A 24 6.99 29.36 -5.54
CA LYS A 24 7.91 28.26 -5.21
C LYS A 24 7.62 27.65 -3.82
N ASP A 25 7.30 28.48 -2.85
CA ASP A 25 7.08 28.08 -1.44
C ASP A 25 5.64 27.59 -1.16
N HIS A 26 4.88 27.26 -2.21
CA HIS A 26 3.51 26.79 -2.09
C HIS A 26 3.36 25.56 -1.17
N LYS A 27 2.67 25.78 -0.05
CA LYS A 27 2.21 24.73 0.87
C LYS A 27 0.90 24.13 0.37
N CYS A 28 0.97 22.91 -0.17
CA CYS A 28 -0.18 22.24 -0.74
C CYS A 28 -0.85 21.27 0.25
N TYR A 29 -2.16 21.10 0.08
CA TYR A 29 -2.99 20.24 0.93
C TYR A 29 -3.74 19.21 0.12
N MET A 30 -4.03 18.07 0.73
CA MET A 30 -4.87 17.03 0.14
C MET A 30 -6.22 17.65 -0.25
N LYS A 31 -6.68 17.34 -1.46
CA LYS A 31 -7.91 17.92 -2.02
C LYS A 31 -9.10 17.00 -1.83
N THR A 32 -10.29 17.58 -1.71
CA THR A 32 -11.51 16.79 -1.87
C THR A 32 -11.52 16.20 -3.29
N LYS A 33 -12.06 14.98 -3.41
CA LYS A 33 -12.18 14.30 -4.71
C LYS A 33 -13.52 13.61 -4.74
N LYS A 34 -14.25 13.83 -5.83
CA LYS A 34 -15.54 13.18 -6.04
C LYS A 34 -15.38 11.65 -6.08
N ALA A 35 -16.28 10.97 -5.38
CA ALA A 35 -16.43 9.53 -5.48
C ALA A 35 -17.02 9.13 -6.85
N LEU A 36 -16.64 7.95 -7.33
CA LEU A 36 -17.06 7.36 -8.60
C LEU A 36 -18.23 6.37 -8.42
N GLY A 37 -19.11 6.34 -9.42
CA GLY A 37 -20.20 5.38 -9.58
C GLY A 37 -21.45 5.59 -8.74
N GLY A 38 -21.55 6.75 -8.07
CA GLY A 38 -22.75 7.14 -7.32
C GLY A 38 -23.99 7.38 -8.20
N LEU A 39 -25.16 7.32 -7.58
CA LEU A 39 -26.46 7.57 -8.21
C LEU A 39 -26.77 9.07 -8.20
N CYS A 40 -27.17 9.59 -9.35
CA CYS A 40 -27.56 10.98 -9.48
C CYS A 40 -28.79 11.32 -8.60
N GLN A 41 -28.61 12.22 -7.62
CA GLN A 41 -29.68 12.67 -6.71
C GLN A 41 -30.83 13.41 -7.42
N ASN A 42 -30.58 14.03 -8.57
CA ASN A 42 -31.61 14.64 -9.42
C ASN A 42 -32.30 13.63 -10.37
N SER A 43 -32.13 12.32 -10.16
CA SER A 43 -32.85 11.26 -10.86
C SER A 43 -32.62 11.19 -12.38
N CYS A 44 -31.55 11.80 -12.92
CA CYS A 44 -31.24 11.75 -14.36
C CYS A 44 -31.08 10.32 -14.90
N PHE A 45 -30.55 9.40 -14.08
CA PHE A 45 -30.44 7.97 -14.41
C PHE A 45 -31.67 7.14 -14.00
N LYS A 46 -32.57 7.64 -13.13
CA LYS A 46 -33.82 6.92 -12.81
C LYS A 46 -34.77 6.84 -14.00
N ARG A 47 -34.60 7.71 -15.01
CA ARG A 47 -35.38 7.69 -16.26
C ARG A 47 -34.90 6.65 -17.28
N GLN A 48 -33.75 6.00 -17.08
CA GLN A 48 -33.18 5.09 -18.08
C GLN A 48 -33.33 3.59 -17.77
N THR A 49 -33.72 3.20 -16.55
CA THR A 49 -33.68 1.78 -16.14
C THR A 49 -35.04 1.08 -15.96
N TYR A 50 -36.15 1.77 -16.16
CA TYR A 50 -37.47 1.14 -16.18
C TYR A 50 -38.27 1.61 -17.37
N LYS A 51 -38.64 0.67 -18.25
CA LYS A 51 -39.71 0.86 -19.22
C LYS A 51 -41.01 1.09 -18.44
N GLU A 52 -41.37 2.35 -18.20
CA GLU A 52 -42.66 2.70 -17.61
C GLU A 52 -43.74 2.62 -18.69
N CYS A 53 -44.83 1.91 -18.38
CA CYS A 53 -46.03 1.95 -19.20
C CYS A 53 -46.64 3.37 -19.17
N VAL A 54 -46.85 3.98 -20.33
CA VAL A 54 -47.40 5.35 -20.44
C VAL A 54 -48.80 5.47 -19.83
N SER A 55 -49.56 4.37 -19.84
CA SER A 55 -50.96 4.35 -19.38
C SER A 55 -51.10 4.05 -17.88
N CYS A 56 -50.29 3.17 -17.30
CA CYS A 56 -50.45 2.74 -15.90
C CYS A 56 -49.28 3.12 -14.96
N LYS A 57 -48.20 3.71 -15.49
CA LYS A 57 -47.00 4.12 -14.72
C LYS A 57 -46.34 3.00 -13.88
N GLN A 58 -46.59 1.73 -14.20
CA GLN A 58 -45.93 0.59 -13.56
C GLN A 58 -44.65 0.24 -14.31
N SER A 59 -43.63 -0.21 -13.56
CA SER A 59 -42.38 -0.77 -14.08
C SER A 59 -42.56 -2.23 -14.52
N GLU A 60 -41.81 -2.66 -15.54
CA GLU A 60 -41.80 -4.06 -16.01
C GLU A 60 -41.53 -5.04 -14.84
N GLY A 61 -42.39 -6.05 -14.67
CA GLY A 61 -42.31 -7.05 -13.59
C GLY A 61 -43.55 -7.17 -12.69
N ILE A 62 -44.52 -6.25 -12.81
CA ILE A 62 -45.83 -6.35 -12.12
C ILE A 62 -46.94 -6.35 -13.19
N SER A 63 -47.50 -7.55 -13.45
CA SER A 63 -48.78 -7.85 -14.14
C SER A 63 -49.38 -6.82 -15.14
N CYS A 64 -48.63 -6.30 -16.10
CA CYS A 64 -49.22 -5.41 -17.13
C CYS A 64 -49.81 -6.24 -18.28
N MET A 65 -51.14 -6.26 -18.42
CA MET A 65 -51.85 -7.00 -19.48
C MET A 65 -51.59 -6.40 -20.88
N LYS A 66 -51.69 -7.27 -21.90
CA LYS A 66 -51.17 -7.21 -23.29
C LYS A 66 -51.41 -5.96 -24.17
N THR A 67 -52.00 -4.87 -23.70
CA THR A 67 -52.44 -3.74 -24.57
C THR A 67 -51.74 -2.40 -24.33
N CYS A 68 -50.71 -2.33 -23.48
CA CYS A 68 -50.07 -1.06 -23.14
C CYS A 68 -48.82 -0.74 -24.00
N LYS A 69 -48.76 0.48 -24.56
CA LYS A 69 -47.59 1.00 -25.30
C LYS A 69 -46.48 1.45 -24.35
N ILE A 70 -45.24 0.98 -24.60
CA ILE A 70 -44.03 1.28 -23.81
C ILE A 70 -43.27 2.45 -24.43
N ARG A 71 -42.72 3.35 -23.60
CA ARG A 71 -41.83 4.44 -24.04
C ARG A 71 -40.37 4.00 -23.94
N GLU A 72 -39.61 4.14 -25.02
CA GLU A 72 -38.16 3.88 -24.99
C GLU A 72 -37.39 5.08 -24.40
N PRO A 73 -36.35 4.84 -23.57
CA PRO A 73 -35.55 5.92 -23.01
C PRO A 73 -34.65 6.57 -24.09
N ASP A 74 -34.61 7.90 -24.08
CA ASP A 74 -33.76 8.71 -24.94
C ASP A 74 -32.27 8.54 -24.52
N LYS A 75 -31.44 8.12 -25.46
CA LYS A 75 -30.02 7.74 -25.26
C LYS A 75 -29.06 8.94 -25.36
N SER A 76 -29.56 10.16 -25.45
CA SER A 76 -28.76 11.28 -25.97
C SER A 76 -27.89 12.05 -24.97
N ASN A 77 -27.90 11.80 -23.65
CA ASN A 77 -26.97 12.49 -22.72
C ASN A 77 -26.65 11.68 -21.45
N ASP A 78 -25.46 11.07 -21.40
CA ASP A 78 -24.90 10.38 -20.21
C ASP A 78 -24.53 11.33 -19.06
N TRP A 79 -24.61 12.65 -19.26
CA TRP A 79 -24.08 13.67 -18.35
C TRP A 79 -25.21 14.55 -17.82
N CYS A 80 -25.41 14.57 -16.51
CA CYS A 80 -26.19 15.62 -15.86
C CYS A 80 -25.28 16.84 -15.63
N ASP A 81 -25.46 17.91 -16.41
CA ASP A 81 -24.71 19.18 -16.24
C ASP A 81 -24.92 19.83 -14.86
N GLN A 82 -26.07 19.58 -14.24
CA GLN A 82 -26.40 20.09 -12.89
C GLN A 82 -25.73 19.28 -11.77
N CYS A 83 -25.44 18.00 -12.00
CA CYS A 83 -25.07 17.04 -10.95
C CYS A 83 -23.59 16.66 -11.02
N LYS A 84 -23.00 16.66 -12.23
CA LYS A 84 -21.61 16.23 -12.48
C LYS A 84 -21.27 14.88 -11.81
N TYR A 85 -22.25 13.97 -11.72
CA TYR A 85 -22.05 12.54 -11.44
C TYR A 85 -21.90 11.86 -12.79
N ALA A 86 -20.72 11.31 -13.04
CA ALA A 86 -20.35 10.79 -14.35
C ALA A 86 -19.61 9.48 -14.11
N ASP A 87 -20.33 8.35 -14.21
CA ASP A 87 -19.82 6.98 -14.42
C ASP A 87 -20.57 5.83 -13.72
N PHE A 88 -21.85 5.98 -13.34
CA PHE A 88 -22.67 4.80 -13.02
C PHE A 88 -22.66 3.85 -14.22
N SER A 89 -22.47 2.56 -13.96
CA SER A 89 -22.37 1.56 -15.02
C SER A 89 -22.89 0.21 -14.54
N GLU A 90 -23.53 -0.52 -15.44
CA GLU A 90 -23.90 -1.93 -15.28
C GLU A 90 -23.07 -2.84 -16.18
N LYS A 91 -22.01 -2.28 -16.82
CA LYS A 91 -21.10 -3.03 -17.70
C LYS A 91 -20.12 -3.86 -16.88
N TYR A 92 -20.63 -4.94 -16.29
CA TYR A 92 -19.86 -5.89 -15.48
C TYR A 92 -19.95 -7.29 -16.06
N PHE A 93 -18.80 -7.95 -16.11
CA PHE A 93 -18.71 -9.38 -16.34
C PHE A 93 -18.14 -10.05 -15.10
N PHE A 94 -18.70 -11.20 -14.74
CA PHE A 94 -18.25 -12.06 -13.67
C PHE A 94 -17.88 -13.37 -14.31
N PHE A 95 -16.68 -13.87 -14.06
CA PHE A 95 -16.26 -15.12 -14.67
C PHE A 95 -15.40 -15.95 -13.71
N ASP A 96 -15.38 -17.23 -14.01
CA ASP A 96 -14.45 -18.18 -13.44
C ASP A 96 -14.02 -19.17 -14.52
N LEU A 97 -12.93 -19.89 -14.25
CA LEU A 97 -12.42 -20.92 -15.14
C LEU A 97 -11.97 -22.16 -14.37
N GLU A 98 -12.09 -23.31 -15.00
CA GLU A 98 -11.59 -24.57 -14.46
C GLU A 98 -10.46 -25.12 -15.32
N THR A 99 -9.44 -25.66 -14.64
CA THR A 99 -8.21 -26.12 -15.30
C THR A 99 -7.89 -27.56 -14.98
N MET A 100 -7.34 -28.27 -15.95
CA MET A 100 -6.62 -29.52 -15.77
C MET A 100 -5.18 -29.21 -15.38
N GLN A 101 -4.59 -30.03 -14.50
CA GLN A 101 -3.23 -29.81 -13.95
C GLN A 101 -2.30 -31.03 -14.06
N GLU A 102 -2.73 -32.08 -14.74
CA GLU A 102 -2.02 -33.37 -14.86
C GLU A 102 -0.58 -33.25 -15.41
N THR A 103 -0.32 -32.27 -16.27
CA THR A 103 0.98 -32.08 -16.94
C THR A 103 1.96 -31.18 -16.19
N GLY A 104 1.60 -30.72 -14.99
CA GLY A 104 2.30 -29.64 -14.28
C GLY A 104 2.04 -28.24 -14.84
N ASN A 105 1.36 -28.14 -15.99
CA ASN A 105 0.83 -26.89 -16.54
C ASN A 105 -0.69 -26.87 -16.43
N HIS A 106 -1.24 -25.71 -16.05
CA HIS A 106 -2.68 -25.48 -16.05
C HIS A 106 -3.19 -25.28 -17.48
N VAL A 107 -4.18 -26.08 -17.88
CA VAL A 107 -4.88 -25.97 -19.17
C VAL A 107 -6.36 -25.71 -18.90
N VAL A 108 -6.91 -24.62 -19.42
CA VAL A 108 -8.31 -24.26 -19.22
C VAL A 108 -9.21 -25.21 -20.03
N LYS A 109 -10.32 -25.63 -19.42
CA LYS A 109 -11.33 -26.53 -20.03
C LYS A 109 -12.75 -26.02 -19.95
N VAL A 110 -12.99 -25.07 -19.04
CA VAL A 110 -14.27 -24.43 -18.85
C VAL A 110 -14.00 -22.98 -18.53
N VAL A 111 -14.68 -22.08 -19.23
CA VAL A 111 -14.84 -20.69 -18.81
C VAL A 111 -16.33 -20.39 -18.82
N ILE A 112 -16.83 -19.84 -17.72
CA ILE A 112 -18.20 -19.38 -17.63
C ILE A 112 -18.19 -17.90 -17.28
N ASN A 113 -18.99 -17.14 -18.00
CA ASN A 113 -19.14 -15.71 -17.82
C ASN A 113 -20.61 -15.36 -17.64
N HIS A 114 -20.94 -14.63 -16.58
CA HIS A 114 -22.23 -13.99 -16.40
C HIS A 114 -22.07 -12.48 -16.56
N ASP A 115 -23.00 -11.84 -17.25
CA ASP A 115 -23.11 -10.38 -17.19
C ASP A 115 -23.88 -9.92 -15.95
N PHE A 116 -24.04 -8.60 -15.81
CA PHE A 116 -24.79 -7.98 -14.73
C PHE A 116 -26.23 -8.50 -14.60
N HIS A 117 -26.88 -8.79 -15.72
CA HIS A 117 -28.28 -9.24 -15.82
C HIS A 117 -28.44 -10.76 -15.78
N CYS A 118 -27.36 -11.51 -15.47
CA CYS A 118 -27.35 -12.97 -15.42
C CYS A 118 -27.41 -13.65 -16.79
N ASN A 119 -27.10 -12.95 -17.89
CA ASN A 119 -26.91 -13.61 -19.18
C ASN A 119 -25.63 -14.44 -19.12
N LYS A 120 -25.76 -15.74 -19.37
CA LYS A 120 -24.69 -16.72 -19.23
C LYS A 120 -24.05 -17.01 -20.58
N THR A 121 -22.74 -17.02 -20.63
CA THR A 121 -21.96 -17.47 -21.79
C THR A 121 -20.95 -18.50 -21.35
N PHE A 122 -20.85 -19.59 -22.10
CA PHE A 122 -19.98 -20.72 -21.83
C PHE A 122 -18.93 -20.83 -22.95
N PHE A 123 -17.70 -21.18 -22.58
CA PHE A 123 -16.57 -21.38 -23.51
C PHE A 123 -15.77 -22.62 -23.10
N ASN A 124 -15.17 -23.29 -24.09
CA ASN A 124 -14.39 -24.52 -23.87
C ASN A 124 -12.93 -24.26 -23.50
N ASP A 125 -12.41 -23.07 -23.78
CA ASP A 125 -11.04 -22.68 -23.45
C ASP A 125 -10.87 -21.17 -23.30
N GLU A 126 -9.66 -20.74 -22.88
CA GLU A 126 -9.34 -19.34 -22.68
C GLU A 126 -9.24 -18.52 -23.97
N ASN A 127 -8.92 -19.15 -25.11
CA ASN A 127 -8.79 -18.44 -26.39
C ASN A 127 -10.16 -18.08 -26.95
N GLU A 128 -11.12 -19.00 -26.89
CA GLU A 128 -12.53 -18.74 -27.23
C GLU A 128 -13.07 -17.58 -26.39
N TYR A 129 -12.85 -17.64 -25.06
CA TYR A 129 -13.29 -16.57 -24.16
C TYR A 129 -12.63 -15.23 -24.47
N CYS A 130 -11.31 -15.20 -24.66
CA CYS A 130 -10.59 -13.95 -24.94
C CYS A 130 -10.96 -13.36 -26.30
N THR A 131 -11.17 -14.19 -27.32
CA THR A 131 -11.63 -13.75 -28.65
C THR A 131 -13.00 -13.07 -28.55
N TRP A 132 -13.90 -13.65 -27.78
CA TRP A 132 -15.20 -13.04 -27.51
C TRP A 132 -15.10 -11.78 -26.63
N LEU A 133 -14.27 -11.80 -25.59
CA LEU A 133 -14.14 -10.73 -24.62
C LEU A 133 -13.54 -9.46 -25.24
N PHE A 134 -12.46 -9.61 -26.00
CA PHE A 134 -11.74 -8.51 -26.67
C PHE A 134 -12.40 -8.12 -27.99
N ASP A 135 -13.70 -7.83 -27.90
CA ASP A 135 -14.54 -7.26 -28.96
C ASP A 135 -14.88 -5.81 -28.61
N ARG A 136 -14.91 -4.92 -29.62
CA ARG A 136 -15.25 -3.50 -29.44
C ARG A 136 -16.63 -3.30 -28.79
N LYS A 137 -17.57 -4.24 -28.95
CA LYS A 137 -18.89 -4.19 -28.29
C LYS A 137 -18.82 -4.27 -26.76
N HIS A 138 -17.76 -4.88 -26.22
CA HIS A 138 -17.52 -4.98 -24.78
C HIS A 138 -16.69 -3.80 -24.23
N SER A 139 -16.55 -2.73 -25.00
CA SER A 139 -15.82 -1.55 -24.54
C SER A 139 -16.44 -0.90 -23.30
N GLY A 140 -15.59 -0.62 -22.32
CA GLY A 140 -15.95 -0.04 -21.02
C GLY A 140 -16.40 -1.06 -19.97
N TYR A 141 -16.38 -2.36 -20.26
CA TYR A 141 -16.71 -3.39 -19.26
C TYR A 141 -15.63 -3.54 -18.19
N THR A 142 -16.06 -3.90 -16.98
CA THR A 142 -15.19 -4.34 -15.90
C THR A 142 -15.43 -5.82 -15.63
N VAL A 143 -14.39 -6.61 -15.77
CA VAL A 143 -14.37 -8.06 -15.56
C VAL A 143 -13.91 -8.35 -14.13
N LEU A 144 -14.72 -9.12 -13.41
CA LEU A 144 -14.47 -9.57 -12.05
C LEU A 144 -14.26 -11.08 -12.01
N ALA A 145 -13.21 -11.48 -11.29
CA ALA A 145 -12.99 -12.84 -10.84
C ALA A 145 -12.81 -12.86 -9.31
N HIS A 146 -12.87 -14.03 -8.70
CA HIS A 146 -12.55 -14.20 -7.28
C HIS A 146 -11.20 -14.90 -7.13
N TYR A 147 -10.24 -14.25 -6.47
CA TYR A 147 -8.82 -14.65 -6.48
C TYR A 147 -8.17 -14.61 -7.87
N GLY A 148 -8.77 -13.91 -8.84
CA GLY A 148 -8.26 -13.78 -10.19
C GLY A 148 -6.82 -13.26 -10.27
N LYS A 149 -6.39 -12.42 -9.30
CA LYS A 149 -5.02 -11.87 -9.27
C LYS A 149 -3.93 -12.92 -9.13
N GLY A 150 -4.25 -14.04 -8.51
CA GLY A 150 -3.32 -15.14 -8.30
C GLY A 150 -3.40 -16.23 -9.37
N PHE A 151 -4.43 -16.21 -10.21
CA PHE A 151 -4.76 -17.33 -11.07
C PHE A 151 -5.40 -16.89 -12.40
N ASN A 152 -6.71 -16.62 -12.44
CA ASN A 152 -7.48 -16.44 -13.68
C ASN A 152 -6.89 -15.36 -14.61
N PHE A 153 -6.44 -14.23 -14.07
CA PHE A 153 -5.94 -13.12 -14.89
C PHE A 153 -4.61 -13.43 -15.59
N GLN A 154 -3.85 -14.44 -15.14
CA GLN A 154 -2.60 -14.83 -15.79
C GLN A 154 -2.86 -15.42 -17.19
N PHE A 155 -3.94 -16.18 -17.35
CA PHE A 155 -4.34 -16.72 -18.65
C PHE A 155 -4.74 -15.61 -19.62
N LEU A 156 -5.52 -14.63 -19.14
CA LEU A 156 -5.96 -13.50 -19.95
C LEU A 156 -4.78 -12.59 -20.33
N ALA A 157 -3.86 -12.33 -19.39
CA ALA A 157 -2.65 -11.58 -19.65
C ALA A 157 -1.78 -12.27 -20.72
N LYS A 158 -1.58 -13.60 -20.59
CA LYS A 158 -0.87 -14.40 -21.58
C LYS A 158 -1.50 -14.29 -22.98
N TYR A 159 -2.82 -14.32 -23.07
CA TYR A 159 -3.53 -14.11 -24.34
C TYR A 159 -3.26 -12.72 -24.91
N CYS A 160 -3.36 -11.66 -24.09
CA CYS A 160 -3.07 -10.30 -24.51
C CYS A 160 -1.65 -10.18 -25.09
N PHE A 161 -0.65 -10.75 -24.41
CA PHE A 161 0.74 -10.70 -24.85
C PHE A 161 0.96 -11.45 -26.16
N LYS A 162 0.39 -12.65 -26.29
CA LYS A 162 0.49 -13.44 -27.53
C LYS A 162 -0.14 -12.71 -28.73
N ASN A 163 -1.20 -11.95 -28.50
CA ASN A 163 -1.94 -11.24 -29.54
C ASN A 163 -1.59 -9.75 -29.63
N LYS A 164 -0.48 -9.31 -29.02
CA LYS A 164 0.01 -7.92 -29.05
C LYS A 164 -1.02 -6.88 -28.58
N ILE A 165 -1.93 -7.26 -27.68
CA ILE A 165 -2.90 -6.35 -27.05
C ILE A 165 -2.20 -5.56 -25.95
N LYS A 166 -2.21 -4.23 -26.05
CA LYS A 166 -1.57 -3.37 -25.07
C LYS A 166 -2.33 -3.37 -23.75
N VAL A 167 -1.65 -3.76 -22.68
CA VAL A 167 -2.22 -3.80 -21.33
C VAL A 167 -1.41 -2.96 -20.35
N PHE A 168 -2.11 -2.27 -19.47
CA PHE A 168 -1.53 -1.67 -18.26
C PHE A 168 -1.75 -2.63 -17.09
N THR A 169 -0.69 -2.94 -16.33
CA THR A 169 -0.74 -3.93 -15.24
C THR A 169 -0.24 -3.37 -13.92
N ILE A 170 -0.84 -3.79 -12.81
CA ILE A 170 -0.35 -3.53 -11.45
C ILE A 170 -0.16 -4.87 -10.73
N TYR A 171 1.06 -5.10 -10.27
CA TYR A 171 1.44 -6.31 -9.55
C TYR A 171 1.66 -6.09 -8.05
N GLN A 172 1.44 -7.14 -7.26
CA GLN A 172 1.92 -7.26 -5.88
C GLN A 172 2.67 -8.59 -5.74
N GLY A 173 4.00 -8.52 -5.78
CA GLY A 173 4.80 -9.72 -6.07
C GLY A 173 4.37 -10.29 -7.42
N ASN A 174 4.11 -11.59 -7.49
CA ASN A 174 3.69 -12.25 -8.73
C ASN A 174 2.17 -12.19 -8.98
N LYS A 175 1.40 -11.50 -8.12
CA LYS A 175 -0.06 -11.41 -8.24
C LYS A 175 -0.47 -10.19 -9.05
N LEU A 176 -1.21 -10.40 -10.14
CA LEU A 176 -1.73 -9.37 -11.04
C LEU A 176 -3.01 -8.74 -10.44
N ILE A 177 -2.86 -7.68 -9.63
CA ILE A 177 -3.98 -7.06 -8.91
C ILE A 177 -4.94 -6.32 -9.85
N TYR A 178 -4.41 -5.74 -10.91
CA TYR A 178 -5.16 -4.96 -11.88
C TYR A 178 -4.55 -5.13 -13.26
N MET A 179 -5.41 -5.30 -14.25
CA MET A 179 -5.05 -5.22 -15.65
C MET A 179 -6.06 -4.33 -16.37
N GLN A 180 -5.60 -3.56 -17.34
CA GLN A 180 -6.47 -2.79 -18.22
C GLN A 180 -6.01 -2.96 -19.66
N ALA A 181 -6.85 -3.54 -20.51
CA ALA A 181 -6.62 -3.60 -21.95
C ALA A 181 -7.04 -2.25 -22.53
N SER A 182 -6.06 -1.39 -22.82
CA SER A 182 -6.28 0.02 -23.14
C SER A 182 -7.09 0.20 -24.42
N ASP A 183 -6.80 -0.59 -25.46
CA ASP A 183 -7.46 -0.47 -26.77
C ASP A 183 -8.94 -0.81 -26.70
N TYR A 184 -9.34 -1.69 -25.77
CA TYR A 184 -10.72 -2.10 -25.56
C TYR A 184 -11.38 -1.33 -24.41
N ASN A 185 -10.62 -0.55 -23.63
CA ASN A 185 -11.08 0.05 -22.38
C ASN A 185 -11.77 -0.97 -21.43
N ILE A 186 -11.23 -2.20 -21.37
CA ILE A 186 -11.71 -3.27 -20.48
C ILE A 186 -10.80 -3.33 -19.26
N ARG A 187 -11.42 -3.39 -18.08
CA ARG A 187 -10.73 -3.43 -16.78
C ARG A 187 -10.89 -4.80 -16.15
N PHE A 188 -9.85 -5.29 -15.49
CA PHE A 188 -9.86 -6.55 -14.74
C PHE A 188 -9.57 -6.26 -13.27
N ILE A 189 -10.50 -6.60 -12.38
CA ILE A 189 -10.36 -6.39 -10.93
C ILE A 189 -10.71 -7.66 -10.17
N ASP A 190 -9.97 -7.93 -9.09
CA ASP A 190 -10.23 -9.09 -8.24
C ASP A 190 -11.19 -8.71 -7.10
N SER A 191 -12.32 -9.41 -7.03
CA SER A 191 -13.34 -9.20 -6.00
C SER A 191 -12.81 -9.38 -4.59
N ILE A 192 -11.78 -10.21 -4.38
CA ILE A 192 -11.23 -10.39 -3.03
C ILE A 192 -10.54 -9.14 -2.47
N ASN A 193 -10.11 -8.22 -3.33
CA ASN A 193 -9.57 -6.94 -2.88
C ASN A 193 -10.62 -6.06 -2.18
N PHE A 194 -11.89 -6.50 -2.19
CA PHE A 194 -13.03 -5.87 -1.54
C PHE A 194 -13.67 -6.76 -0.48
N THR A 195 -13.82 -8.06 -0.75
CA THR A 195 -14.54 -8.99 0.14
C THR A 195 -13.67 -9.63 1.22
N LEU A 196 -12.36 -9.73 1.01
CA LEU A 196 -11.36 -10.27 1.95
C LEU A 196 -11.67 -11.66 2.52
N ASN A 197 -12.62 -12.40 1.92
CA ASN A 197 -13.09 -13.71 2.37
C ASN A 197 -13.23 -14.66 1.19
N PRO A 198 -13.10 -15.98 1.39
CA PRO A 198 -13.38 -16.98 0.36
C PRO A 198 -14.84 -16.94 -0.14
N LEU A 199 -15.03 -17.27 -1.42
CA LEU A 199 -16.32 -17.28 -2.11
C LEU A 199 -17.41 -18.06 -1.37
N ARG A 200 -17.06 -19.22 -0.78
CA ARG A 200 -18.00 -20.07 -0.02
C ARG A 200 -18.70 -19.35 1.15
N ILE A 201 -18.15 -18.25 1.65
CA ILE A 201 -18.71 -17.49 2.77
C ILE A 201 -19.69 -16.41 2.28
N PHE A 202 -19.68 -16.06 0.98
CA PHE A 202 -20.52 -14.99 0.41
C PHE A 202 -22.02 -15.16 0.74
N PRO A 203 -22.63 -16.35 0.60
CA PRO A 203 -24.04 -16.51 0.94
C PRO A 203 -24.35 -16.11 2.38
N LYS A 204 -23.52 -16.55 3.34
CA LYS A 204 -23.65 -16.18 4.76
C LYS A 204 -23.39 -14.69 5.00
N THR A 205 -22.37 -14.12 4.36
CA THR A 205 -21.99 -12.72 4.55
C THR A 205 -23.03 -11.75 4.00
N TYR A 206 -23.64 -12.07 2.86
CA TYR A 206 -24.58 -11.18 2.17
C TYR A 206 -26.05 -11.60 2.32
N GLY A 207 -26.33 -12.65 3.09
CA GLY A 207 -27.69 -13.14 3.33
C GLY A 207 -28.37 -13.71 2.08
N LEU A 208 -27.61 -14.36 1.20
CA LEU A 208 -28.14 -14.97 -0.02
C LEU A 208 -28.75 -16.34 0.30
N THR A 209 -30.01 -16.55 -0.09
CA THR A 209 -30.73 -17.82 0.09
C THR A 209 -30.37 -18.82 -1.01
N GLU A 210 -30.42 -20.12 -0.65
CA GLU A 210 -30.32 -21.27 -1.57
C GLU A 210 -29.02 -21.33 -2.38
N LEU A 211 -27.92 -20.79 -1.83
CA LEU A 211 -26.59 -20.85 -2.42
C LEU A 211 -25.62 -21.58 -1.51
N ALA A 212 -25.05 -22.67 -2.01
CA ALA A 212 -23.92 -23.34 -1.42
C ALA A 212 -22.88 -23.60 -2.51
N LYS A 213 -21.60 -23.37 -2.19
CA LYS A 213 -20.51 -23.82 -3.06
C LYS A 213 -20.51 -25.35 -3.05
N GLY A 214 -20.61 -25.96 -4.23
CA GLY A 214 -20.55 -27.41 -4.40
C GLY A 214 -19.15 -27.98 -4.18
N TYR A 215 -18.96 -29.26 -4.50
CA TYR A 215 -17.66 -29.94 -4.44
C TYR A 215 -17.28 -30.47 -5.82
N LEU A 216 -16.11 -30.08 -6.32
CA LEU A 216 -15.55 -30.57 -7.58
C LEU A 216 -14.34 -31.47 -7.29
N PRO A 217 -14.23 -32.66 -7.92
CA PRO A 217 -13.06 -33.52 -7.76
C PRO A 217 -11.90 -32.99 -8.62
N HIS A 218 -11.22 -31.93 -8.16
CA HIS A 218 -10.19 -31.24 -8.94
C HIS A 218 -9.02 -32.15 -9.39
N LEU A 219 -8.68 -33.19 -8.61
CA LEU A 219 -7.65 -34.15 -8.99
C LEU A 219 -8.14 -35.19 -10.00
N PHE A 220 -9.46 -35.32 -10.19
CA PHE A 220 -10.06 -36.19 -11.20
C PHE A 220 -10.14 -35.50 -12.58
N ASN A 221 -9.88 -34.19 -12.63
CA ASN A 221 -9.84 -33.41 -13.87
C ASN A 221 -8.57 -33.70 -14.68
N THR A 222 -8.55 -34.86 -15.35
CA THR A 222 -7.45 -35.36 -16.20
C THR A 222 -7.90 -35.45 -17.65
N LYS A 223 -6.96 -35.65 -18.58
CA LYS A 223 -7.29 -35.78 -20.01
C LYS A 223 -8.15 -37.01 -20.28
N SER A 224 -7.90 -38.11 -19.57
CA SER A 224 -8.66 -39.37 -19.70
C SER A 224 -10.11 -39.24 -19.22
N ASN A 225 -10.37 -38.37 -18.24
CA ASN A 225 -11.64 -38.31 -17.54
C ASN A 225 -12.60 -37.21 -18.04
N GLN A 226 -12.23 -36.44 -19.06
CA GLN A 226 -13.05 -35.33 -19.57
C GLN A 226 -14.46 -35.75 -20.02
N ASN A 227 -14.60 -36.98 -20.51
CA ASN A 227 -15.87 -37.56 -20.96
C ASN A 227 -16.35 -38.70 -20.04
N TYR A 228 -15.86 -38.74 -18.79
CA TYR A 228 -16.22 -39.79 -17.85
C TYR A 228 -17.69 -39.71 -17.45
N ILE A 229 -18.38 -40.85 -17.57
CA ILE A 229 -19.72 -41.09 -17.06
C ILE A 229 -19.66 -42.40 -16.28
N GLY A 230 -19.89 -42.33 -14.97
CA GLY A 230 -19.76 -43.51 -14.10
C GLY A 230 -20.10 -43.20 -12.65
N LYS A 231 -19.50 -43.91 -11.70
CA LYS A 231 -19.67 -43.61 -10.26
C LYS A 231 -18.94 -42.33 -9.87
N TYR A 232 -19.40 -41.66 -8.81
CA TYR A 232 -18.70 -40.53 -8.22
C TYR A 232 -17.24 -40.90 -7.85
N PRO A 233 -16.25 -40.00 -8.11
CA PRO A 233 -14.85 -40.24 -7.75
C PRO A 233 -14.64 -40.40 -6.25
N ASP A 234 -13.60 -41.12 -5.85
CA ASP A 234 -13.25 -41.28 -4.45
C ASP A 234 -12.90 -39.95 -3.76
N LYS A 235 -13.05 -39.92 -2.42
CA LYS A 235 -12.82 -38.72 -1.58
C LYS A 235 -11.44 -38.09 -1.79
N CYS A 236 -10.42 -38.90 -2.09
CA CYS A 236 -9.06 -38.41 -2.33
C CYS A 236 -9.01 -37.40 -3.48
N TYR A 237 -9.87 -37.53 -4.50
CA TYR A 237 -9.87 -36.64 -5.66
C TYR A 237 -10.40 -35.22 -5.37
N TYR A 238 -11.04 -35.03 -4.21
CA TYR A 238 -11.60 -33.75 -3.76
C TYR A 238 -10.63 -32.96 -2.86
N GLY A 239 -9.41 -33.45 -2.64
CA GLY A 239 -8.46 -32.83 -1.73
C GLY A 239 -8.89 -32.95 -0.26
N TYR A 240 -9.60 -34.02 0.10
CA TYR A 240 -10.16 -34.28 1.43
C TYR A 240 -9.15 -34.12 2.58
N ASP A 241 -7.88 -34.51 2.35
CA ASP A 241 -6.82 -34.40 3.36
C ASP A 241 -6.47 -32.95 3.72
N SER A 242 -6.68 -32.01 2.81
CA SER A 242 -6.44 -30.58 3.03
C SER A 242 -7.60 -29.83 3.71
N MET A 243 -8.76 -30.49 3.86
CA MET A 243 -9.93 -29.91 4.50
C MET A 243 -9.79 -29.87 6.02
N THR A 244 -10.35 -28.83 6.65
CA THR A 244 -10.50 -28.77 8.12
C THR A 244 -11.49 -29.82 8.62
N GLU A 245 -11.49 -30.11 9.92
CA GLU A 245 -12.39 -31.09 10.51
C GLU A 245 -13.88 -30.78 10.24
N ASP A 246 -14.29 -29.51 10.37
CA ASP A 246 -15.67 -29.08 10.05
C ASP A 246 -16.02 -29.21 8.56
N GLN A 247 -15.05 -28.97 7.68
CA GLN A 247 -15.23 -29.14 6.24
C GLN A 247 -15.41 -30.62 5.90
N ARG A 248 -14.62 -31.52 6.51
CA ARG A 248 -14.76 -32.97 6.32
C ARG A 248 -16.13 -33.47 6.75
N LYS A 249 -16.63 -33.04 7.92
CA LYS A 249 -17.98 -33.39 8.39
C LYS A 249 -19.06 -33.00 7.37
N THR A 250 -18.94 -31.79 6.80
CA THR A 250 -19.90 -31.30 5.81
C THR A 250 -19.78 -32.05 4.48
N PHE A 251 -18.55 -32.33 4.05
CA PHE A 251 -18.25 -33.09 2.84
C PHE A 251 -18.75 -34.52 2.94
N ASP A 252 -18.48 -35.23 4.03
CA ASP A 252 -18.89 -36.63 4.23
C ASP A 252 -20.40 -36.77 4.17
N LYS A 253 -21.13 -35.86 4.83
CA LYS A 253 -22.60 -35.85 4.77
C LYS A 253 -23.13 -35.70 3.35
N TRP A 254 -22.50 -34.86 2.53
CA TRP A 254 -22.85 -34.71 1.12
C TRP A 254 -22.43 -35.94 0.30
N TYR A 255 -21.20 -36.43 0.47
CA TYR A 255 -20.65 -37.54 -0.30
C TYR A 255 -21.47 -38.82 -0.14
N GLU A 256 -21.92 -39.11 1.08
CA GLU A 256 -22.79 -40.25 1.36
C GLU A 256 -24.13 -40.19 0.60
N THR A 257 -24.61 -39.00 0.26
CA THR A 257 -25.85 -38.85 -0.55
C THR A 257 -25.65 -39.09 -2.03
N VAL A 258 -24.45 -38.86 -2.57
CA VAL A 258 -24.20 -38.90 -4.03
C VAL A 258 -23.32 -40.06 -4.49
N LYS A 259 -22.57 -40.73 -3.59
CA LYS A 259 -21.54 -41.72 -3.94
C LYS A 259 -22.01 -42.90 -4.80
N HIS A 260 -23.30 -43.21 -4.79
CA HIS A 260 -23.90 -44.30 -5.57
C HIS A 260 -24.65 -43.82 -6.82
N GLU A 261 -24.74 -42.51 -7.02
CA GLU A 261 -25.37 -41.92 -8.19
C GLU A 261 -24.44 -41.93 -9.41
N THR A 262 -25.00 -41.61 -10.58
CA THR A 262 -24.22 -41.46 -11.82
C THR A 262 -23.60 -40.06 -11.88
N PHE A 263 -22.29 -40.02 -11.98
CA PHE A 263 -21.47 -38.83 -12.15
C PHE A 263 -21.10 -38.64 -13.61
N ASP A 264 -21.61 -37.57 -14.21
CA ASP A 264 -21.20 -37.05 -15.52
C ASP A 264 -20.22 -35.90 -15.28
N PHE A 265 -18.92 -36.17 -15.48
CA PHE A 265 -17.88 -35.20 -15.13
C PHE A 265 -18.03 -33.89 -15.91
N ARG A 266 -18.42 -33.96 -17.19
CA ARG A 266 -18.57 -32.78 -18.05
C ARG A 266 -19.73 -31.90 -17.57
N LYS A 267 -20.87 -32.50 -17.21
CA LYS A 267 -22.00 -31.73 -16.66
C LYS A 267 -21.67 -31.12 -15.31
N GLU A 268 -21.03 -31.88 -14.42
CA GLU A 268 -20.75 -31.42 -13.06
C GLU A 268 -19.67 -30.33 -13.02
N ILE A 269 -18.63 -30.37 -13.87
CA ILE A 269 -17.63 -29.28 -13.94
C ILE A 269 -18.24 -27.96 -14.45
N ILE A 270 -19.15 -28.03 -15.44
CA ILE A 270 -19.86 -26.85 -15.95
C ILE A 270 -20.77 -26.29 -14.87
N LYS A 271 -21.57 -27.15 -14.23
CA LYS A 271 -22.51 -26.76 -13.17
C LYS A 271 -21.79 -26.16 -11.96
N TYR A 272 -20.63 -26.72 -11.59
CA TYR A 272 -19.80 -26.18 -10.51
C TYR A 272 -19.30 -24.77 -10.84
N CYS A 273 -18.69 -24.60 -12.02
CA CYS A 273 -18.16 -23.31 -12.46
C CYS A 273 -19.29 -22.28 -12.58
N ASP A 274 -20.48 -22.66 -13.10
CA ASP A 274 -21.65 -21.78 -13.21
C ASP A 274 -22.14 -21.31 -11.82
N SER A 275 -22.14 -22.24 -10.85
CA SER A 275 -22.50 -21.94 -9.47
C SER A 275 -21.52 -20.97 -8.81
N ASP A 276 -20.22 -21.15 -9.01
CA ASP A 276 -19.20 -20.24 -8.50
C ASP A 276 -19.36 -18.83 -9.10
N VAL A 277 -19.61 -18.73 -10.40
CA VAL A 277 -19.85 -17.44 -11.08
C VAL A 277 -21.14 -16.77 -10.59
N ASP A 278 -22.23 -17.51 -10.36
CA ASP A 278 -23.46 -16.92 -9.82
C ASP A 278 -23.29 -16.43 -8.38
N ILE A 279 -22.60 -17.20 -7.52
CA ILE A 279 -22.28 -16.79 -6.15
C ILE A 279 -21.43 -15.50 -6.17
N LEU A 280 -20.43 -15.45 -7.05
CA LEU A 280 -19.58 -14.28 -7.23
C LEU A 280 -20.41 -13.07 -7.67
N ARG A 281 -21.20 -13.21 -8.74
CA ARG A 281 -22.06 -12.16 -9.28
C ARG A 281 -23.01 -11.63 -8.20
N ARG A 282 -23.81 -12.49 -7.59
CA ARG A 282 -24.81 -12.10 -6.57
C ARG A 282 -24.15 -11.44 -5.36
N GLY A 283 -23.05 -12.00 -4.85
CA GLY A 283 -22.34 -11.41 -3.72
C GLY A 283 -21.70 -10.06 -4.04
N CYS A 284 -21.11 -9.89 -5.23
CA CYS A 284 -20.58 -8.61 -5.67
C CYS A 284 -21.67 -7.57 -5.89
N LEU A 285 -22.79 -7.94 -6.50
CA LEU A 285 -23.92 -7.02 -6.70
C LEU A 285 -24.54 -6.58 -5.38
N GLU A 286 -24.67 -7.47 -4.40
CA GLU A 286 -25.16 -7.09 -3.09
C GLU A 286 -24.16 -6.20 -2.35
N LEU A 287 -22.85 -6.49 -2.43
CA LEU A 287 -21.81 -5.60 -1.91
C LEU A 287 -21.92 -4.19 -2.52
N ARG A 288 -22.04 -4.11 -3.85
CA ARG A 288 -22.20 -2.84 -4.59
C ARG A 288 -23.43 -2.08 -4.12
N LYS A 289 -24.59 -2.74 -4.03
CA LYS A 289 -25.84 -2.14 -3.55
C LYS A 289 -25.68 -1.57 -2.13
N LEU A 290 -25.02 -2.29 -1.24
CA LEU A 290 -24.80 -1.82 0.13
C LEU A 290 -23.85 -0.60 0.17
N PHE A 291 -22.81 -0.53 -0.67
CA PHE A 291 -21.95 0.65 -0.80
C PHE A 291 -22.69 1.86 -1.39
N LEU A 292 -23.52 1.65 -2.43
CA LEU A 292 -24.38 2.69 -2.99
C LEU A 292 -25.34 3.24 -1.93
N LYS A 293 -25.97 2.36 -1.13
CA LYS A 293 -26.85 2.77 -0.03
C LYS A 293 -26.11 3.55 1.06
N THR A 294 -24.88 3.17 1.38
CA THR A 294 -24.14 3.70 2.53
C THR A 294 -23.41 4.99 2.23
N ALA A 295 -22.77 5.09 1.06
CA ALA A 295 -21.84 6.17 0.75
C ALA A 295 -21.95 6.68 -0.70
N ASP A 296 -23.00 6.27 -1.42
CA ASP A 296 -23.28 6.66 -2.82
C ASP A 296 -22.07 6.47 -3.74
N ILE A 297 -21.49 5.26 -3.69
CA ILE A 297 -20.26 4.91 -4.40
C ILE A 297 -20.36 3.48 -4.94
N ASP A 298 -19.83 3.27 -6.15
CA ASP A 298 -19.64 1.92 -6.68
C ASP A 298 -18.20 1.46 -6.36
N PRO A 299 -18.02 0.44 -5.51
CA PRO A 299 -16.70 -0.01 -5.09
C PRO A 299 -15.85 -0.52 -6.26
N PHE A 300 -16.48 -1.06 -7.30
CA PHE A 300 -15.78 -1.69 -8.44
C PHE A 300 -15.25 -0.67 -9.46
N ARG A 301 -15.56 0.62 -9.27
CA ARG A 301 -14.88 1.71 -9.98
C ARG A 301 -13.44 1.90 -9.50
N TYR A 302 -13.07 1.30 -8.37
CA TYR A 302 -11.74 1.29 -7.79
C TYR A 302 -11.07 -0.09 -7.95
N VAL A 303 -9.82 -0.20 -7.50
CA VAL A 303 -9.03 -1.45 -7.58
C VAL A 303 -9.01 -2.19 -6.25
N THR A 304 -9.11 -1.47 -5.13
CA THR A 304 -9.04 -2.04 -3.78
C THR A 304 -9.98 -1.32 -2.82
N LEU A 305 -10.39 -2.02 -1.77
CA LEU A 305 -11.20 -1.45 -0.68
C LEU A 305 -10.58 -0.19 -0.05
N ALA A 306 -9.27 -0.18 0.20
CA ALA A 306 -8.59 1.00 0.74
C ALA A 306 -8.72 2.22 -0.20
N GLY A 307 -8.79 2.00 -1.52
CA GLY A 307 -9.11 3.04 -2.49
C GLY A 307 -10.54 3.55 -2.36
N VAL A 308 -11.52 2.66 -2.15
CA VAL A 308 -12.92 3.01 -1.88
C VAL A 308 -13.02 3.83 -0.60
N CYS A 309 -12.43 3.40 0.51
CA CYS A 309 -12.46 4.13 1.78
C CYS A 309 -11.83 5.52 1.67
N MET A 310 -10.69 5.64 0.97
CA MET A 310 -10.05 6.94 0.71
C MET A 310 -10.95 7.86 -0.13
N ALA A 311 -11.67 7.32 -1.11
CA ALA A 311 -12.61 8.10 -1.90
C ALA A 311 -13.81 8.58 -1.05
N ILE A 312 -14.38 7.71 -0.23
CA ILE A 312 -15.44 8.08 0.72
C ILE A 312 -14.95 9.18 1.66
N TYR A 313 -13.76 9.02 2.24
CA TYR A 313 -13.14 10.01 3.12
C TYR A 313 -12.94 11.37 2.43
N ARG A 314 -12.30 11.37 1.25
CA ARG A 314 -12.02 12.61 0.49
C ARG A 314 -13.26 13.29 -0.06
N ASN A 315 -14.34 12.55 -0.31
CA ASN A 315 -15.59 13.11 -0.81
C ASN A 315 -16.43 13.73 0.31
N ASN A 316 -16.58 13.02 1.42
CA ASN A 316 -17.60 13.33 2.43
C ASN A 316 -17.03 13.94 3.73
N PHE A 317 -15.75 13.72 4.03
CA PHE A 317 -15.20 13.98 5.38
C PHE A 317 -13.95 14.86 5.41
N LEU A 318 -13.18 14.91 4.32
CA LEU A 318 -11.95 15.70 4.27
C LEU A 318 -12.26 17.21 4.35
N LYS A 319 -11.87 17.83 5.46
CA LYS A 319 -11.88 19.28 5.62
C LYS A 319 -10.72 19.91 4.83
N GLU A 320 -11.00 21.00 4.11
CA GLU A 320 -9.97 21.67 3.32
C GLU A 320 -8.80 22.18 4.19
N ASN A 321 -7.61 22.22 3.60
CA ASN A 321 -6.40 22.79 4.22
C ASN A 321 -5.98 22.14 5.56
N THR A 322 -6.33 20.87 5.79
CA THR A 322 -5.98 20.13 7.02
C THR A 322 -4.77 19.21 6.82
N ILE A 323 -4.83 18.29 5.85
CA ILE A 323 -3.79 17.29 5.60
C ILE A 323 -2.79 17.85 4.58
N ALA A 324 -1.54 18.09 5.00
CA ALA A 324 -0.49 18.56 4.11
C ALA A 324 -0.06 17.50 3.08
N ILE A 325 0.31 17.99 1.90
CA ILE A 325 1.08 17.26 0.89
C ILE A 325 2.50 17.80 0.96
N ASP A 326 3.38 17.02 1.58
CA ASP A 326 4.78 17.39 1.78
C ASP A 326 5.63 16.81 0.64
N GLU A 327 5.89 17.66 -0.37
CA GLU A 327 6.71 17.30 -1.54
C GLU A 327 8.21 17.18 -1.18
N ASP A 328 8.66 17.82 -0.09
CA ASP A 328 10.06 17.86 0.33
C ASP A 328 10.55 16.55 0.96
N VAL A 329 9.64 15.64 1.32
CA VAL A 329 9.99 14.29 1.83
C VAL A 329 10.69 13.44 0.76
N ILE A 330 10.62 13.85 -0.52
CA ILE A 330 11.10 13.07 -1.68
C ILE A 330 12.56 13.40 -2.04
N GLN A 331 13.07 14.58 -1.66
CA GLN A 331 14.48 14.94 -1.89
C GLN A 331 15.25 14.88 -0.57
N GLN A 332 15.81 13.71 -0.29
CA GLN A 332 16.80 13.61 0.78
C GLN A 332 18.15 14.03 0.23
N ASP A 333 18.69 15.12 0.76
CA ASP A 333 20.12 15.38 0.65
C ASP A 333 20.84 14.20 1.32
N GLN A 334 21.62 13.45 0.54
CA GLN A 334 22.43 12.36 1.04
C GLN A 334 23.88 12.83 1.09
N TYR A 335 24.51 12.65 2.24
CA TYR A 335 25.94 12.83 2.45
C TYR A 335 26.50 11.51 2.97
N SER A 336 27.78 11.26 2.69
CA SER A 336 28.46 10.05 3.17
C SER A 336 29.08 10.26 4.55
N GLU A 337 29.19 9.18 5.32
CA GLU A 337 29.92 9.16 6.59
C GLU A 337 31.38 9.63 6.41
N LYS A 338 31.99 9.22 5.30
CA LYS A 338 33.35 9.60 4.91
C LYS A 338 33.48 11.10 4.65
N SER A 339 32.52 11.70 3.94
CA SER A 339 32.48 13.14 3.68
C SER A 339 32.45 13.92 5.00
N ILE A 340 31.55 13.56 5.92
CA ILE A 340 31.46 14.25 7.21
C ILE A 340 32.71 14.04 8.07
N ALA A 341 33.25 12.82 8.14
CA ALA A 341 34.47 12.55 8.88
C ALA A 341 35.67 13.35 8.36
N TRP A 342 35.76 13.53 7.04
CA TRP A 342 36.78 14.37 6.40
C TRP A 342 36.63 15.84 6.80
N LEU A 343 35.41 16.37 6.73
CA LEU A 343 35.13 17.76 7.08
C LEU A 343 35.37 18.03 8.57
N ASP A 344 34.93 17.14 9.46
CA ASP A 344 35.19 17.22 10.91
C ASP A 344 36.70 17.19 11.21
N TYR A 345 37.45 16.30 10.54
CA TYR A 345 38.91 16.23 10.67
C TYR A 345 39.59 17.54 10.26
N LEU A 346 39.22 18.11 9.11
CA LEU A 346 39.78 19.38 8.65
C LEU A 346 39.39 20.53 9.58
N SER A 347 38.14 20.55 10.04
CA SER A 347 37.66 21.52 11.03
C SER A 347 38.52 21.49 12.30
N GLN A 348 38.84 20.30 12.82
CA GLN A 348 39.69 20.17 14.00
C GLN A 348 41.16 20.49 13.73
N LYS A 349 41.71 19.98 12.63
CA LYS A 349 43.12 20.18 12.25
C LYS A 349 43.45 21.66 12.06
N HIS A 350 42.54 22.41 11.45
CA HIS A 350 42.72 23.82 11.15
C HIS A 350 42.04 24.75 12.15
N ASN A 351 41.36 24.21 13.18
CA ASN A 351 40.57 24.95 14.15
C ASN A 351 39.57 25.94 13.51
N ILE A 352 38.86 25.47 12.48
CA ILE A 352 37.85 26.22 11.72
C ILE A 352 36.49 25.52 11.82
N ASN A 353 35.40 26.27 11.63
CA ASN A 353 34.05 25.70 11.68
C ASN A 353 33.45 25.58 10.28
N ILE A 354 33.75 24.47 9.58
CA ILE A 354 33.26 24.23 8.23
C ILE A 354 31.75 23.98 8.29
N GLN A 355 30.96 24.76 7.55
CA GLN A 355 29.53 24.54 7.41
C GLN A 355 29.27 23.31 6.55
N HIS A 356 28.56 22.30 7.06
CA HIS A 356 28.24 21.04 6.37
C HIS A 356 26.90 20.44 6.84
N ALA A 357 26.53 19.26 6.34
CA ALA A 357 25.18 18.71 6.52
C ALA A 357 24.73 18.44 7.97
N LEU A 358 25.65 18.09 8.88
CA LEU A 358 25.35 17.74 10.28
C LEU A 358 25.43 18.91 11.27
N ASN A 359 25.72 20.14 10.82
CA ASN A 359 25.77 21.32 11.69
C ASN A 359 24.72 22.38 11.28
N ILE A 360 25.14 23.47 10.63
CA ILE A 360 24.30 24.56 10.12
C ILE A 360 23.56 24.12 8.84
N GLY A 361 24.00 23.02 8.22
CA GLY A 361 23.50 22.51 6.94
C GLY A 361 24.36 22.98 5.77
N GLU A 362 24.40 22.22 4.68
CA GLU A 362 25.21 22.54 3.49
C GLU A 362 24.82 23.88 2.83
N LYS A 363 25.84 24.63 2.40
CA LYS A 363 25.68 25.94 1.74
C LYS A 363 25.19 25.76 0.30
N LYS A 364 24.31 26.65 -0.15
CA LYS A 364 23.94 26.79 -1.57
C LYS A 364 24.67 27.99 -2.16
N LEU A 365 25.46 27.76 -3.20
CA LEU A 365 26.15 28.76 -4.00
C LEU A 365 25.37 29.00 -5.30
N ILE A 366 25.42 30.21 -5.85
CA ILE A 366 24.84 30.50 -7.16
C ILE A 366 25.94 30.33 -8.20
N LEU A 367 25.89 29.23 -8.96
CA LEU A 367 26.87 28.94 -10.02
C LEU A 367 26.21 29.18 -11.38
N GLY A 368 26.47 30.35 -11.98
CA GLY A 368 25.72 30.84 -13.15
C GLY A 368 24.24 31.06 -12.81
N ASN A 369 23.32 30.50 -13.59
CA ASN A 369 21.87 30.67 -13.38
C ASN A 369 21.23 29.61 -12.46
N LYS A 370 22.01 28.76 -11.79
CA LYS A 370 21.47 27.66 -10.96
C LYS A 370 22.12 27.63 -9.57
N PRO A 371 21.33 27.43 -8.50
CA PRO A 371 21.89 27.16 -7.19
C PRO A 371 22.50 25.75 -7.15
N HIS A 372 23.70 25.64 -6.59
CA HIS A 372 24.43 24.39 -6.39
C HIS A 372 24.76 24.23 -4.90
N LYS A 373 24.56 23.03 -4.37
CA LYS A 373 24.82 22.73 -2.96
C LYS A 373 26.20 22.09 -2.83
N VAL A 374 26.98 22.49 -1.83
CA VAL A 374 28.35 22.00 -1.62
C VAL A 374 28.47 21.28 -0.28
N ASP A 375 29.34 20.25 -0.21
CA ASP A 375 29.48 19.40 0.98
C ASP A 375 29.97 20.19 2.20
N GLY A 376 30.95 21.07 2.02
CA GLY A 376 31.50 21.92 3.07
C GLY A 376 31.79 23.35 2.58
N PHE A 377 31.64 24.33 3.47
CA PHE A 377 31.92 25.74 3.17
C PHE A 377 32.50 26.47 4.37
N TYR A 378 33.57 27.23 4.18
CA TYR A 378 34.14 28.12 5.19
C TYR A 378 34.73 29.35 4.52
N GLU A 379 34.25 30.54 4.87
CA GLU A 379 34.66 31.83 4.27
C GLU A 379 34.57 31.85 2.74
N ASN A 380 35.68 31.66 2.03
CA ASN A 380 35.74 31.57 0.56
C ASN A 380 36.10 30.16 0.05
N ALA A 381 36.36 29.21 0.95
CA ALA A 381 36.75 27.85 0.62
C ALA A 381 35.53 26.92 0.52
N VAL A 382 35.47 26.16 -0.56
CA VAL A 382 34.48 25.14 -0.86
C VAL A 382 35.13 23.77 -0.75
N TYR A 383 34.60 22.93 0.14
CA TYR A 383 35.08 21.57 0.35
C TYR A 383 34.16 20.59 -0.37
N GLN A 384 34.71 19.73 -1.24
CA GLN A 384 33.95 18.73 -2.01
C GLN A 384 34.51 17.32 -1.84
N PHE A 385 33.67 16.38 -1.40
CA PHE A 385 34.02 14.97 -1.27
C PHE A 385 33.59 14.19 -2.52
N GLN A 386 34.56 13.83 -3.34
CA GLN A 386 34.33 13.15 -4.61
C GLN A 386 34.21 11.63 -4.42
N GLY A 387 33.01 11.14 -4.10
CA GLY A 387 32.68 9.71 -4.12
C GLY A 387 33.09 9.02 -5.43
N CYS A 388 33.97 8.02 -5.38
CA CYS A 388 34.64 7.51 -6.59
C CYS A 388 33.65 6.89 -7.58
N TYR A 389 32.65 6.16 -7.06
CA TYR A 389 31.59 5.56 -7.87
C TYR A 389 30.68 6.64 -8.48
N TRP A 390 30.32 7.65 -7.69
CA TRP A 390 29.32 8.66 -8.05
C TRP A 390 29.84 9.74 -8.99
N HIS A 391 31.13 10.07 -8.89
CA HIS A 391 31.76 11.18 -9.59
C HIS A 391 32.74 10.73 -10.68
N GLY A 392 32.84 9.43 -10.96
CA GLY A 392 33.65 8.87 -12.05
C GLY A 392 35.15 8.95 -11.80
N CYS A 393 35.66 8.34 -10.73
CA CYS A 393 37.10 8.40 -10.43
C CYS A 393 37.94 7.66 -11.49
N PRO A 394 38.87 8.33 -12.20
CA PRO A 394 39.69 7.70 -13.24
C PRO A 394 40.74 6.71 -12.68
N LYS A 395 41.07 6.80 -11.37
CA LYS A 395 41.97 5.82 -10.71
C LYS A 395 41.27 4.50 -10.41
N CYS A 396 39.97 4.54 -10.10
CA CYS A 396 39.22 3.38 -9.59
C CYS A 396 38.44 2.63 -10.68
N PHE A 397 38.10 3.31 -11.78
CA PHE A 397 37.25 2.76 -12.82
C PHE A 397 37.80 3.10 -14.21
N ARG A 398 37.57 2.21 -15.18
CA ARG A 398 37.90 2.48 -16.58
C ARG A 398 36.91 3.50 -17.15
N GLU A 399 37.34 4.31 -18.11
CA GLU A 399 36.48 5.32 -18.76
C GLU A 399 35.17 4.73 -19.31
N SER A 400 35.25 3.54 -19.91
CA SER A 400 34.12 2.82 -20.50
C SER A 400 33.25 2.07 -19.47
N THR A 401 33.66 1.99 -18.20
CA THR A 401 32.84 1.36 -17.15
C THR A 401 31.54 2.14 -17.02
N VAL A 402 30.40 1.44 -17.09
CA VAL A 402 29.08 2.04 -16.87
C VAL A 402 28.78 2.05 -15.38
N ASN A 403 28.43 3.22 -14.83
CA ASN A 403 27.91 3.32 -13.49
C ASN A 403 26.49 2.72 -13.47
N MET A 404 26.29 1.59 -12.77
CA MET A 404 25.01 0.87 -12.77
C MET A 404 23.86 1.65 -12.13
N HIS A 405 24.15 2.67 -11.32
CA HIS A 405 23.11 3.52 -10.75
C HIS A 405 22.70 4.63 -11.72
N ASN A 406 23.67 5.31 -12.31
CA ASN A 406 23.44 6.48 -13.17
C ASN A 406 23.27 6.12 -14.64
N GLN A 407 23.56 4.87 -15.04
CA GLN A 407 23.48 4.32 -16.40
C GLN A 407 24.27 5.14 -17.44
N ILE A 408 25.32 5.83 -16.99
CA ILE A 408 26.26 6.59 -17.82
C ILE A 408 27.69 6.12 -17.55
N CYS A 409 28.58 6.31 -18.52
CA CYS A 409 29.97 5.88 -18.37
C CYS A 409 30.71 6.75 -17.34
N MET A 410 31.73 6.17 -16.71
CA MET A 410 32.53 6.87 -15.70
C MET A 410 33.24 8.09 -16.26
N LYS A 411 33.61 8.08 -17.55
CA LYS A 411 34.15 9.26 -18.24
C LYS A 411 33.17 10.44 -18.22
N ASP A 412 31.91 10.22 -18.57
CA ASP A 412 30.92 11.30 -18.60
C ASP A 412 30.62 11.85 -17.19
N LEU A 413 30.64 10.98 -16.17
CA LEU A 413 30.54 11.40 -14.78
C LEU A 413 31.71 12.28 -14.36
N TYR A 414 32.93 11.85 -14.70
CA TYR A 414 34.15 12.60 -14.42
C TYR A 414 34.14 13.99 -15.06
N GLU A 415 33.75 14.07 -16.34
CA GLU A 415 33.63 15.32 -17.07
C GLU A 415 32.55 16.24 -16.49
N LYS A 416 31.43 15.68 -16.00
CA LYS A 416 30.42 16.47 -15.27
C LYS A 416 30.98 17.03 -13.97
N THR A 417 31.71 16.23 -13.19
CA THR A 417 32.35 16.67 -11.95
C THR A 417 33.35 17.80 -12.21
N LYS A 418 34.22 17.65 -13.22
CA LYS A 418 35.14 18.72 -13.64
C LYS A 418 34.41 20.02 -13.98
N LYS A 419 33.34 19.94 -14.77
CA LYS A 419 32.54 21.12 -15.14
C LYS A 419 31.92 21.83 -13.93
N ILE A 420 31.55 21.10 -12.89
CA ILE A 420 31.04 21.71 -11.65
C ILE A 420 32.19 22.37 -10.88
N ASN A 421 33.31 21.69 -10.75
CA ASN A 421 34.50 22.19 -10.08
C ASN A 421 35.01 23.49 -10.71
N SER A 422 35.15 23.52 -12.05
CA SER A 422 35.54 24.74 -12.76
C SER A 422 34.56 25.88 -12.53
N LYS A 423 33.25 25.61 -12.48
CA LYS A 423 32.26 26.66 -12.17
C LYS A 423 32.38 27.23 -10.75
N ILE A 424 32.84 26.43 -9.79
CA ILE A 424 33.08 26.90 -8.42
C ILE A 424 34.28 27.84 -8.43
N GLU A 425 35.36 27.45 -9.09
CA GLU A 425 36.59 28.25 -9.25
C GLU A 425 36.32 29.54 -10.06
N ASP A 426 35.60 29.45 -11.17
CA ASP A 426 35.19 30.58 -12.02
C ASP A 426 34.31 31.59 -11.27
N ALA A 427 33.59 31.14 -10.24
CA ALA A 427 32.79 32.00 -9.37
C ALA A 427 33.63 32.67 -8.26
N GLY A 428 34.95 32.45 -8.22
CA GLY A 428 35.90 33.07 -7.31
C GLY A 428 36.13 32.31 -5.99
N TYR A 429 35.61 31.09 -5.87
CA TYR A 429 35.79 30.27 -4.66
C TYR A 429 37.05 29.41 -4.73
N GLU A 430 37.70 29.19 -3.60
CA GLU A 430 38.80 28.23 -3.48
C GLU A 430 38.23 26.81 -3.34
N LEU A 431 38.49 25.93 -4.32
CA LEU A 431 38.01 24.55 -4.30
C LEU A 431 39.02 23.61 -3.64
N ILE A 432 38.64 23.03 -2.50
CA ILE A 432 39.38 21.96 -1.81
C ILE A 432 38.60 20.66 -2.01
N GLN A 433 39.17 19.68 -2.70
CA GLN A 433 38.51 18.41 -2.98
C GLN A 433 39.35 17.21 -2.56
N ILE A 434 38.68 16.13 -2.18
CA ILE A 434 39.30 14.82 -1.97
C ILE A 434 38.50 13.74 -2.68
N TRP A 435 39.18 12.79 -3.31
CA TRP A 435 38.53 11.59 -3.86
C TRP A 435 38.37 10.52 -2.79
N GLU A 436 37.29 9.75 -2.86
CA GLU A 436 37.01 8.70 -1.88
C GLU A 436 38.15 7.67 -1.78
N CYS A 437 38.84 7.34 -2.87
CA CYS A 437 40.00 6.45 -2.84
C CYS A 437 41.18 7.06 -2.07
N ASP A 438 41.46 8.34 -2.29
CA ASP A 438 42.54 9.05 -1.62
C ASP A 438 42.22 9.21 -0.11
N PHE A 439 40.95 9.46 0.22
CA PHE A 439 40.45 9.41 1.59
C PHE A 439 40.65 8.01 2.21
N ASN A 440 40.28 6.95 1.47
CA ASN A 440 40.44 5.57 1.92
C ASN A 440 41.90 5.15 2.03
N ASP A 441 42.87 5.86 1.45
CA ASP A 441 44.29 5.55 1.56
C ASP A 441 45.00 6.39 2.64
N GLY A 442 44.40 7.51 3.05
CA GLY A 442 44.95 8.41 4.07
C GLY A 442 45.14 7.74 5.45
N LYS A 443 46.38 7.70 5.94
CA LYS A 443 46.71 7.13 7.26
C LYS A 443 46.17 7.97 8.42
N ASP A 444 46.29 9.30 8.32
CA ASP A 444 45.87 10.22 9.39
C ASP A 444 44.36 10.22 9.58
N ILE A 445 43.60 10.27 8.48
CA ILE A 445 42.13 10.26 8.53
C ILE A 445 41.58 8.91 9.03
N LYS A 446 42.21 7.80 8.65
CA LYS A 446 41.90 6.46 9.21
C LYS A 446 42.15 6.41 10.71
N LYS A 447 43.27 6.98 11.17
CA LYS A 447 43.61 7.04 12.59
C LYS A 447 42.59 7.89 13.35
N TYR A 448 42.24 9.05 12.79
CA TYR A 448 41.22 9.95 13.32
C TYR A 448 39.86 9.26 13.45
N MET A 449 39.34 8.66 12.36
CA MET A 449 38.07 7.93 12.38
C MET A 449 38.06 6.79 13.41
N LYS A 450 39.16 6.06 13.55
CA LYS A 450 39.23 4.89 14.44
C LYS A 450 39.38 5.24 15.92
N LYS A 451 40.05 6.35 16.24
CA LYS A 451 40.44 6.66 17.63
C LYS A 451 39.77 7.89 18.22
N GLU A 452 39.43 8.87 17.39
CA GLU A 452 39.09 10.24 17.84
C GLU A 452 37.70 10.67 17.39
N TRP A 453 37.22 10.19 16.25
CA TRP A 453 35.90 10.56 15.73
C TRP A 453 34.78 9.83 16.48
N LYS A 454 34.19 10.51 17.47
CA LYS A 454 33.08 10.00 18.31
C LYS A 454 31.71 10.55 17.91
N ARG A 455 31.56 11.02 16.66
CA ARG A 455 30.31 11.65 16.22
C ARG A 455 29.28 10.61 15.81
N ASP A 456 28.05 10.79 16.25
CA ASP A 456 26.95 10.00 15.72
C ASP A 456 26.71 10.37 14.25
N PHE A 457 26.85 9.41 13.34
CA PHE A 457 26.46 9.59 11.95
C PHE A 457 24.93 9.47 11.82
N VAL A 458 24.24 10.60 11.67
CA VAL A 458 22.78 10.65 11.67
C VAL A 458 22.28 11.33 10.41
N THR A 459 21.64 10.57 9.52
CA THR A 459 20.96 11.13 8.33
C THR A 459 19.87 12.13 8.72
N PRO A 460 19.31 12.93 7.78
CA PRO A 460 18.14 13.74 8.08
C PRO A 460 16.95 12.91 8.59
N LEU A 461 15.98 13.56 9.25
CA LEU A 461 14.75 12.92 9.68
C LEU A 461 13.97 12.40 8.48
N ASN A 462 13.71 11.09 8.46
CA ASN A 462 12.82 10.46 7.51
C ASN A 462 11.51 10.09 8.22
N PRO A 463 10.36 10.70 7.87
CA PRO A 463 9.09 10.40 8.50
C PRO A 463 8.66 8.94 8.42
N ARG A 464 9.13 8.20 7.41
CA ARG A 464 8.84 6.78 7.24
C ARG A 464 9.44 5.94 8.37
N ASP A 465 10.55 6.38 8.95
CA ASP A 465 11.25 5.67 10.03
C ASP A 465 10.45 5.70 11.33
N ALA A 466 9.53 6.65 11.51
CA ALA A 466 8.59 6.69 12.63
C ALA A 466 7.33 5.83 12.42
N PHE A 467 7.19 5.16 11.27
CA PHE A 467 6.02 4.34 10.98
C PHE A 467 6.29 2.85 11.18
N TYR A 468 5.67 2.30 12.22
CA TYR A 468 5.77 0.90 12.61
C TYR A 468 4.42 0.18 12.47
N GLY A 469 4.44 -1.16 12.48
CA GLY A 469 3.22 -1.97 12.56
C GLY A 469 2.75 -2.12 14.00
N GLY A 470 1.74 -2.96 14.24
CA GLY A 470 1.35 -3.34 15.60
C GLY A 470 2.48 -4.04 16.35
N GLY A 471 2.63 -3.72 17.64
CA GLY A 471 3.58 -4.39 18.53
C GLY A 471 3.20 -5.85 18.73
N CYS A 472 4.17 -6.76 18.55
CA CYS A 472 4.00 -8.18 18.80
C CYS A 472 5.22 -8.68 19.57
N GLU A 473 5.05 -8.88 20.87
CA GLU A 473 6.10 -9.28 21.80
C GLU A 473 5.65 -10.49 22.62
N PRO A 474 6.04 -11.71 22.22
CA PRO A 474 5.83 -12.87 23.06
C PRO A 474 6.86 -12.86 24.21
N THR A 475 6.38 -12.75 25.46
CA THR A 475 7.23 -12.92 26.65
C THR A 475 7.71 -14.37 26.78
N THR A 476 6.85 -15.33 26.41
CA THR A 476 7.11 -16.77 26.45
C THR A 476 6.59 -17.40 25.16
N LEU A 477 7.39 -18.22 24.48
CA LEU A 477 6.99 -18.87 23.21
C LEU A 477 6.02 -20.03 23.40
N LYS A 478 6.11 -20.75 24.51
CA LYS A 478 5.20 -21.84 24.90
C LYS A 478 5.10 -21.87 26.42
N TYR A 479 3.88 -21.81 26.94
CA TYR A 479 3.61 -22.00 28.35
C TYR A 479 2.64 -23.17 28.51
N GLU A 480 2.99 -24.16 29.31
CA GLU A 480 2.13 -25.29 29.62
C GLU A 480 1.37 -24.97 30.90
N MET A 481 0.06 -24.70 30.76
CA MET A 481 -0.80 -24.37 31.89
C MET A 481 -0.92 -25.56 32.83
N LYS A 482 -0.87 -25.29 34.13
CA LYS A 482 -1.20 -26.29 35.16
C LYS A 482 -2.72 -26.39 35.34
N ASP A 483 -3.20 -27.51 35.84
CA ASP A 483 -4.64 -27.79 36.00
C ASP A 483 -5.40 -26.75 36.85
N ASN A 484 -4.71 -26.02 37.72
CA ASN A 484 -5.28 -25.00 38.59
C ASN A 484 -5.14 -23.56 38.06
N GLU A 485 -4.57 -23.37 36.87
CA GLU A 485 -4.37 -22.05 36.29
C GLU A 485 -5.52 -21.66 35.34
N LYS A 486 -5.76 -20.36 35.22
CA LYS A 486 -6.74 -19.80 34.28
C LYS A 486 -6.06 -18.75 33.43
N ASP A 487 -6.28 -18.79 32.12
CA ASP A 487 -5.85 -17.76 31.21
C ASP A 487 -6.89 -16.62 31.13
N ARG A 488 -6.43 -15.44 30.69
CA ARG A 488 -7.28 -14.30 30.41
C ARG A 488 -6.83 -13.69 29.09
N TYR A 489 -7.78 -13.42 28.21
CA TYR A 489 -7.55 -12.78 26.93
C TYR A 489 -8.26 -11.42 26.90
N ILE A 490 -7.50 -10.38 26.58
CA ILE A 490 -8.01 -9.00 26.43
C ILE A 490 -7.75 -8.58 24.99
N ASP A 491 -8.81 -8.19 24.28
CA ASP A 491 -8.74 -7.65 22.93
C ASP A 491 -9.39 -6.28 22.88
N VAL A 492 -8.70 -5.32 22.24
CA VAL A 492 -9.25 -3.99 22.04
C VAL A 492 -10.16 -4.03 20.82
N CYS A 493 -11.47 -3.88 21.04
CA CYS A 493 -12.45 -3.87 19.96
C CYS A 493 -12.17 -2.70 19.00
N SER A 494 -11.60 -3.01 17.83
CA SER A 494 -11.27 -2.01 16.80
C SER A 494 -10.20 -1.01 17.27
N LEU A 495 -9.02 -1.51 17.62
CA LEU A 495 -7.87 -0.72 18.11
C LEU A 495 -7.59 0.55 17.29
N TYR A 496 -7.23 0.43 16.01
CA TYR A 496 -6.91 1.61 15.19
C TYR A 496 -8.10 2.57 15.00
N PRO A 497 -9.33 2.09 14.72
CA PRO A 497 -10.51 2.97 14.75
C PRO A 497 -10.70 3.74 16.05
N THR A 498 -10.34 3.16 17.20
CA THR A 498 -10.36 3.86 18.50
C THR A 498 -9.36 5.01 18.51
N VAL A 499 -8.13 4.78 18.05
CA VAL A 499 -7.10 5.83 17.88
C VAL A 499 -7.57 6.92 16.91
N ASN A 500 -8.15 6.53 15.76
CA ASN A 500 -8.71 7.49 14.81
C ASN A 500 -9.90 8.30 15.37
N PHE A 501 -10.57 7.82 16.41
CA PHE A 501 -11.73 8.48 17.01
C PHE A 501 -11.38 9.45 18.14
N PHE A 502 -10.47 9.03 19.04
CA PHE A 502 -10.18 9.76 20.27
C PHE A 502 -8.90 10.58 20.19
N ASP A 503 -7.91 10.16 19.42
CA ASP A 503 -6.58 10.75 19.47
C ASP A 503 -6.40 11.90 18.47
N CYS A 504 -5.44 12.78 18.78
CA CYS A 504 -5.11 13.93 17.95
C CYS A 504 -4.19 13.56 16.79
N TYR A 505 -4.38 14.20 15.64
CA TYR A 505 -3.52 14.09 14.47
C TYR A 505 -2.83 15.42 14.15
N PRO A 506 -1.58 15.41 13.67
CA PRO A 506 -0.93 16.64 13.18
C PRO A 506 -1.67 17.15 11.94
N THR A 507 -1.88 18.47 11.88
CA THR A 507 -2.46 19.15 10.71
C THR A 507 -1.56 20.29 10.24
N GLY A 508 -1.66 20.68 8.98
CA GLY A 508 -0.76 21.67 8.40
C GLY A 508 0.58 21.08 7.98
N HIS A 509 1.53 21.96 7.69
CA HIS A 509 2.91 21.60 7.36
C HIS A 509 3.80 21.72 8.61
N PRO A 510 4.79 20.83 8.77
CA PRO A 510 5.70 20.90 9.91
C PRO A 510 6.67 22.08 9.77
N GLU A 511 7.06 22.64 10.90
CA GLU A 511 8.25 23.44 11.07
C GLU A 511 9.44 22.51 11.37
N LYS A 512 10.49 22.58 10.55
CA LYS A 512 11.68 21.74 10.66
C LYS A 512 12.72 22.45 11.52
N ILE A 513 13.00 21.92 12.70
CA ILE A 513 13.94 22.45 13.68
C ILE A 513 15.16 21.53 13.73
N LYS A 514 16.34 22.05 13.38
CA LYS A 514 17.60 21.30 13.37
C LYS A 514 18.40 21.52 14.65
N ASN A 515 18.99 20.45 15.17
CA ASN A 515 19.90 20.43 16.32
C ASN A 515 19.45 21.31 17.51
N PRO A 516 18.21 21.18 18.02
CA PRO A 516 17.75 22.00 19.13
C PRO A 516 18.48 21.63 20.43
N LYS A 517 18.97 22.64 21.16
CA LYS A 517 19.75 22.44 22.40
C LYS A 517 18.95 21.84 23.57
N LYS A 518 17.63 22.02 23.60
CA LYS A 518 16.75 21.55 24.68
C LYS A 518 15.47 20.97 24.12
N CYS A 519 14.98 19.91 24.77
CA CYS A 519 13.67 19.34 24.46
C CYS A 519 12.55 20.30 24.87
N ASN A 520 11.65 20.64 23.94
CA ASN A 520 10.43 21.38 24.26
C ASN A 520 9.26 20.42 24.40
N LYS A 521 8.67 20.35 25.61
CA LYS A 521 7.50 19.51 25.90
C LYS A 521 6.27 19.84 25.04
N LYS A 522 6.21 21.06 24.49
CA LYS A 522 5.12 21.52 23.61
C LYS A 522 5.21 20.97 22.19
N TRP A 523 6.34 20.39 21.77
CA TRP A 523 6.45 19.85 20.43
C TRP A 523 5.43 18.73 20.16
N TYR A 524 4.90 18.75 18.94
CA TYR A 524 3.91 17.80 18.46
C TYR A 524 4.20 17.44 17.00
N GLY A 525 4.64 16.21 16.75
CA GLY A 525 5.03 15.76 15.41
C GLY A 525 6.01 14.61 15.49
N LEU A 526 7.11 14.72 14.75
CA LEU A 526 8.17 13.72 14.71
C LEU A 526 9.46 14.26 15.34
N ILE A 527 10.22 13.37 15.98
CA ILE A 527 11.51 13.69 16.59
C ILE A 527 12.53 12.62 16.24
N LYS A 528 13.71 13.06 15.79
CA LYS A 528 14.90 12.22 15.64
C LYS A 528 15.86 12.52 16.78
N CYS A 529 16.10 11.53 17.63
CA CYS A 529 16.91 11.71 18.82
C CYS A 529 17.73 10.45 19.16
N LYS A 530 18.76 10.65 19.98
CA LYS A 530 19.46 9.59 20.70
C LYS A 530 18.83 9.46 22.07
N ILE A 531 18.35 8.28 22.41
CA ILE A 531 17.59 8.04 23.64
C ILE A 531 18.11 6.79 24.37
N LEU A 532 18.26 6.92 25.68
CA LEU A 532 18.69 5.89 26.59
C LEU A 532 17.49 5.26 27.29
N PRO A 533 17.21 3.97 27.10
CA PRO A 533 16.19 3.26 27.87
C PRO A 533 16.58 3.10 29.35
N PRO A 534 15.61 2.99 30.27
CA PRO A 534 15.87 2.58 31.64
C PRO A 534 16.33 1.11 31.69
N ARG A 535 16.87 0.68 32.84
CA ARG A 535 17.10 -0.73 33.13
C ARG A 535 15.83 -1.36 33.70
N LYS A 536 15.62 -2.66 33.44
CA LYS A 536 14.56 -3.49 34.04
C LYS A 536 13.11 -3.02 33.78
N LEU A 537 12.83 -2.45 32.61
CA LEU A 537 11.46 -2.14 32.20
C LEU A 537 10.81 -3.37 31.54
N TYR A 538 9.69 -3.83 32.07
CA TYR A 538 9.05 -5.07 31.62
C TYR A 538 8.54 -5.01 30.18
N HIS A 539 7.91 -3.90 29.79
CA HIS A 539 7.49 -3.63 28.41
C HIS A 539 8.25 -2.41 27.87
N PRO A 540 9.25 -2.60 27.00
CA PRO A 540 9.91 -1.49 26.34
C PRO A 540 8.90 -0.68 25.51
N VAL A 541 9.10 0.63 25.43
CA VAL A 541 8.10 1.54 24.84
C VAL A 541 8.41 1.81 23.37
N LEU A 542 9.68 2.11 23.07
CA LEU A 542 10.06 2.55 21.73
C LEU A 542 10.42 1.37 20.83
N PRO A 543 9.82 1.28 19.64
CA PRO A 543 10.23 0.30 18.65
C PRO A 543 11.60 0.67 18.07
N TYR A 544 12.38 -0.36 17.74
CA TYR A 544 13.60 -0.27 16.95
C TYR A 544 13.51 -1.27 15.80
N LYS A 545 14.02 -0.89 14.62
CA LYS A 545 13.99 -1.75 13.44
C LYS A 545 15.39 -1.98 12.91
N GLU A 546 15.85 -3.23 13.03
CA GLU A 546 17.01 -3.75 12.31
C GLU A 546 16.49 -4.52 11.07
N GLU A 547 16.44 -5.85 11.10
CA GLU A 547 15.71 -6.66 10.10
C GLU A 547 14.20 -6.73 10.39
N LYS A 548 13.85 -6.74 11.69
CA LYS A 548 12.48 -6.82 12.21
C LYS A 548 12.27 -5.72 13.24
N VAL A 549 10.99 -5.39 13.48
CA VAL A 549 10.63 -4.49 14.58
C VAL A 549 10.78 -5.26 15.88
N ILE A 550 11.55 -4.69 16.80
CA ILE A 550 11.82 -5.23 18.13
C ILE A 550 11.71 -4.11 19.15
N PHE A 551 11.37 -4.49 20.37
CA PHE A 551 11.27 -3.59 21.51
C PHE A 551 12.30 -4.07 22.52
N SER A 552 13.35 -3.28 22.74
CA SER A 552 14.49 -3.65 23.57
C SER A 552 14.97 -2.48 24.39
N LEU A 553 15.61 -2.78 25.52
CA LEU A 553 16.24 -1.78 26.41
C LEU A 553 17.74 -1.60 26.16
N CYS A 554 18.30 -2.35 25.21
CA CYS A 554 19.70 -2.25 24.82
C CYS A 554 19.84 -2.52 23.33
N LYS A 555 20.39 -1.55 22.60
CA LYS A 555 20.69 -1.66 21.17
C LYS A 555 21.59 -2.85 20.87
N LEU A 556 22.77 -2.94 21.47
CA LEU A 556 23.71 -4.04 21.21
C LEU A 556 23.15 -5.44 21.55
N CYS A 557 22.35 -5.58 22.61
CA CYS A 557 21.70 -6.85 22.93
C CYS A 557 20.64 -7.25 21.87
N SER A 558 20.03 -6.26 21.23
CA SER A 558 18.96 -6.44 20.27
C SER A 558 19.46 -6.69 18.85
N GLU A 559 20.65 -6.18 18.54
CA GLU A 559 21.32 -6.42 17.27
C GLU A 559 21.68 -7.90 17.11
N THR A 560 21.59 -8.38 15.88
CA THR A 560 21.84 -9.79 15.59
C THR A 560 23.32 -10.12 15.82
N ILE A 561 23.65 -10.69 16.99
CA ILE A 561 24.97 -11.26 17.23
C ILE A 561 25.20 -12.39 16.20
N LYS A 562 26.18 -12.22 15.31
CA LYS A 562 26.53 -13.24 14.30
C LYS A 562 27.17 -14.43 15.00
N CYS A 563 26.42 -15.52 15.18
CA CYS A 563 26.97 -16.79 15.64
C CYS A 563 28.07 -17.24 14.66
N LYS A 564 29.32 -17.29 15.13
CA LYS A 564 30.51 -17.64 14.32
C LYS A 564 30.65 -19.14 14.09
N HIS A 565 29.91 -19.96 14.85
CA HIS A 565 30.06 -21.43 14.87
C HIS A 565 29.19 -22.15 13.83
N HIS A 566 28.10 -21.54 13.36
CA HIS A 566 27.15 -22.17 12.43
C HIS A 566 26.93 -21.31 11.19
N LYS A 567 26.72 -21.93 10.03
CA LYS A 567 26.53 -21.22 8.76
C LYS A 567 25.07 -20.91 8.47
N THR A 568 24.15 -21.83 8.77
CA THR A 568 22.71 -21.67 8.44
C THR A 568 21.90 -20.97 9.53
N VAL A 569 20.80 -20.31 9.16
CA VAL A 569 19.95 -19.56 10.09
C VAL A 569 19.23 -20.47 11.09
N SER A 570 18.87 -21.69 10.69
CA SER A 570 18.20 -22.68 11.54
C SER A 570 19.10 -23.24 12.62
N GLU A 571 20.36 -23.55 12.30
CA GLU A 571 21.38 -24.03 13.25
C GLU A 571 21.77 -22.95 14.25
N LYS A 572 21.95 -21.71 13.77
CA LYS A 572 22.25 -20.54 14.63
C LYS A 572 21.19 -20.33 15.72
N LYS A 573 19.91 -20.54 15.40
CA LYS A 573 18.79 -20.40 16.35
C LYS A 573 18.75 -21.50 17.43
N ARG A 574 19.39 -22.65 17.18
CA ARG A 574 19.46 -23.80 18.11
C ARG A 574 20.80 -23.87 18.85
N CYS A 575 21.70 -22.92 18.63
CA CYS A 575 23.00 -22.90 19.28
C CYS A 575 22.82 -22.63 20.79
N LYS A 576 23.19 -23.62 21.62
CA LYS A 576 23.07 -23.56 23.08
C LYS A 576 23.90 -22.42 23.69
N GLU A 577 25.13 -22.25 23.23
CA GLU A 577 26.04 -21.16 23.63
C GLU A 577 25.43 -19.78 23.34
N TYR A 578 24.71 -19.65 22.23
CA TYR A 578 24.07 -18.41 21.82
C TYR A 578 22.81 -18.09 22.64
N TYR A 579 22.05 -19.12 22.99
CA TYR A 579 20.92 -19.01 23.91
C TYR A 579 21.39 -18.54 25.30
N GLU A 580 22.50 -19.09 25.79
CA GLU A 580 23.10 -18.68 27.06
C GLU A 580 23.61 -17.23 27.04
N ILE A 581 24.28 -16.80 25.96
CA ILE A 581 24.73 -15.39 25.80
C ILE A 581 23.55 -14.41 25.83
N ARG A 582 22.43 -14.74 25.17
CA ARG A 582 21.23 -13.88 25.14
C ARG A 582 20.49 -13.80 26.47
N ASN A 583 20.64 -14.80 27.33
CA ASN A 583 20.01 -14.85 28.65
C ASN A 583 20.92 -14.30 29.78
N LYS A 584 22.13 -13.82 29.46
CA LYS A 584 22.98 -13.14 30.43
C LYS A 584 22.47 -11.73 30.72
N GLU A 585 22.72 -11.26 31.94
CA GLU A 585 22.45 -9.88 32.32
C GLU A 585 23.26 -8.90 31.45
N CYS A 586 22.62 -7.83 31.02
CA CYS A 586 23.22 -6.83 30.15
C CYS A 586 24.15 -5.88 30.91
N ASN A 587 25.46 -6.00 30.65
CA ASN A 587 26.51 -5.15 31.22
C ASN A 587 26.99 -4.02 30.27
N HIS A 588 26.30 -3.80 29.15
CA HIS A 588 26.65 -2.73 28.20
C HIS A 588 26.53 -1.34 28.84
N THR A 589 27.39 -0.42 28.39
CA THR A 589 27.40 1.00 28.77
C THR A 589 26.16 1.72 28.27
N ASP A 590 25.90 2.92 28.81
CA ASP A 590 24.72 3.69 28.40
C ASP A 590 24.76 4.11 26.92
N ASP A 591 25.94 4.42 26.40
CA ASP A 591 26.11 4.74 24.98
C ASP A 591 25.77 3.53 24.09
N GLU A 592 26.30 2.35 24.42
CA GLU A 592 26.03 1.08 23.73
C GLU A 592 24.55 0.64 23.82
N ARG A 593 23.87 1.01 24.91
CA ARG A 593 22.44 0.71 25.10
C ARG A 593 21.53 1.65 24.34
N SER A 594 21.99 2.87 24.07
CA SER A 594 21.18 3.94 23.50
C SER A 594 20.78 3.67 22.04
N PHE A 595 19.60 4.16 21.68
CA PHE A 595 19.07 4.06 20.32
C PHE A 595 19.09 5.41 19.65
N ILE A 596 19.40 5.42 18.36
CA ILE A 596 19.18 6.58 17.48
C ILE A 596 18.05 6.19 16.54
N GLY A 597 16.97 6.98 16.55
CA GLY A 597 15.79 6.67 15.75
C GLY A 597 14.90 7.89 15.57
N THR A 598 13.88 7.70 14.74
CA THR A 598 12.80 8.68 14.55
C THR A 598 11.53 8.08 15.11
N TRP A 599 10.85 8.83 15.97
CA TRP A 599 9.59 8.41 16.62
C TRP A 599 8.59 9.55 16.60
N THR A 600 7.33 9.24 16.90
CA THR A 600 6.35 10.30 17.14
C THR A 600 6.54 10.91 18.52
N THR A 601 6.23 12.19 18.66
CA THR A 601 6.34 12.87 19.96
C THR A 601 5.46 12.25 21.07
N PRO A 602 4.26 11.67 20.81
CA PRO A 602 3.54 10.88 21.81
C PRO A 602 4.33 9.68 22.35
N GLU A 603 4.93 8.86 21.48
CA GLU A 603 5.73 7.70 21.88
C GLU A 603 6.91 8.12 22.77
N VAL A 604 7.64 9.17 22.36
CA VAL A 604 8.77 9.69 23.14
C VAL A 604 8.34 10.27 24.48
N LYS A 605 7.17 10.92 24.55
CA LYS A 605 6.61 11.41 25.83
C LYS A 605 6.30 10.26 26.77
N LEU A 606 5.68 9.18 26.28
CA LEU A 606 5.45 7.98 27.07
C LEU A 606 6.77 7.31 27.50
N ALA A 607 7.75 7.25 26.61
CA ALA A 607 9.07 6.70 26.92
C ALA A 607 9.73 7.48 28.07
N ILE A 608 9.73 8.82 28.03
CA ILE A 608 10.27 9.65 29.11
C ILE A 608 9.52 9.38 30.42
N GLN A 609 8.19 9.26 30.39
CA GLN A 609 7.39 8.91 31.58
C GLN A 609 7.76 7.53 32.15
N LYS A 610 8.19 6.59 31.30
CA LYS A 610 8.66 5.26 31.70
C LYS A 610 10.15 5.22 32.06
N GLY A 611 10.83 6.37 32.13
CA GLY A 611 12.22 6.48 32.60
C GLY A 611 13.28 6.54 31.50
N TYR A 612 12.90 6.72 30.24
CA TYR A 612 13.86 6.95 29.16
C TYR A 612 14.48 8.35 29.26
N GLN A 613 15.74 8.48 28.89
CA GLN A 613 16.47 9.75 28.91
C GLN A 613 16.89 10.15 27.49
N ILE A 614 16.48 11.33 27.03
CA ILE A 614 16.98 11.88 25.77
C ILE A 614 18.41 12.36 25.98
N LEU A 615 19.35 11.77 25.24
CA LEU A 615 20.77 12.13 25.28
C LEU A 615 21.08 13.27 24.29
N ASN A 616 20.49 13.22 23.09
CA ASN A 616 20.68 14.25 22.06
C ASN A 616 19.47 14.35 21.12
N ILE A 617 19.20 15.53 20.55
CA ILE A 617 18.13 15.75 19.57
C ILE A 617 18.74 16.29 18.29
N TYR A 618 18.56 15.56 17.19
CA TYR A 618 19.14 15.92 15.89
C TYR A 618 18.17 16.77 15.06
N GLU A 619 16.89 16.40 15.05
CA GLU A 619 15.88 17.09 14.24
C GLU A 619 14.48 16.88 14.80
N VAL A 620 13.64 17.92 14.72
CA VAL A 620 12.24 17.90 15.13
C VAL A 620 11.38 18.48 14.03
N TRP A 621 10.34 17.76 13.63
CA TRP A 621 9.32 18.26 12.70
C TRP A 621 8.06 18.54 13.51
N ASN A 622 7.89 19.81 13.88
CA ASN A 622 6.85 20.26 14.79
C ASN A 622 5.64 20.81 14.01
N PHE A 623 4.44 20.34 14.35
CA PHE A 623 3.19 20.85 13.81
C PHE A 623 2.55 21.79 14.83
N ASN A 624 2.36 23.05 14.42
CA ASN A 624 1.72 24.06 15.27
C ASN A 624 0.20 23.87 15.38
N THR A 625 -0.40 23.00 14.55
CA THR A 625 -1.82 22.69 14.60
C THR A 625 -2.06 21.19 14.66
N ARG A 626 -3.15 20.79 15.33
CA ARG A 626 -3.57 19.40 15.48
C ARG A 626 -5.10 19.31 15.52
N SER A 627 -5.64 18.13 15.21
CA SER A 627 -7.09 17.89 15.23
C SER A 627 -7.41 16.51 15.78
N ASP A 628 -8.34 16.44 16.73
CA ASP A 628 -8.97 15.21 17.25
C ASP A 628 -10.27 14.85 16.49
N THR A 629 -10.63 15.61 15.46
CA THR A 629 -11.84 15.40 14.65
C THR A 629 -11.53 14.98 13.22
N LEU A 630 -10.25 14.80 12.87
CA LEU A 630 -9.81 14.53 11.51
C LEU A 630 -10.48 13.29 10.89
N PHE A 631 -10.70 12.24 11.69
CA PHE A 631 -11.38 11.01 11.28
C PHE A 631 -12.65 10.71 12.07
N LYS A 632 -12.99 11.53 13.07
CA LYS A 632 -14.08 11.27 14.02
C LYS A 632 -15.40 11.03 13.30
N ASP A 633 -15.77 11.85 12.32
CA ASP A 633 -17.04 11.72 11.60
C ASP A 633 -17.08 10.48 10.68
N PHE A 634 -15.96 10.15 10.02
CA PHE A 634 -15.83 8.93 9.22
C PHE A 634 -16.00 7.69 10.10
N VAL A 635 -15.31 7.66 11.24
CA VAL A 635 -15.40 6.56 12.21
C VAL A 635 -16.81 6.51 12.81
N LYS A 636 -17.41 7.64 13.20
CA LYS A 636 -18.79 7.72 13.70
C LYS A 636 -19.78 7.09 12.73
N MET A 637 -19.71 7.42 11.44
CA MET A 637 -20.63 6.88 10.43
C MET A 637 -20.57 5.35 10.36
N PHE A 638 -19.38 4.76 10.18
CA PHE A 638 -19.27 3.31 10.06
C PHE A 638 -19.42 2.59 11.40
N LEU A 639 -19.01 3.20 12.51
CA LEU A 639 -19.23 2.63 13.83
C LEU A 639 -20.72 2.58 14.18
N LYS A 640 -21.49 3.63 13.86
CA LYS A 640 -22.95 3.63 13.99
C LYS A 640 -23.56 2.44 13.24
N ILE A 641 -23.22 2.26 11.96
CA ILE A 641 -23.71 1.13 11.16
C ILE A 641 -23.32 -0.20 11.81
N LYS A 642 -22.06 -0.35 12.28
CA LYS A 642 -21.60 -1.58 12.92
C LYS A 642 -22.40 -1.91 14.18
N LEU A 643 -22.74 -0.90 14.98
CA LEU A 643 -23.47 -1.02 16.25
C LEU A 643 -24.97 -1.28 16.03
N GLU A 644 -25.57 -0.71 14.99
CA GLU A 644 -26.98 -0.94 14.60
C GLU A 644 -27.20 -2.31 13.96
N THR A 645 -26.15 -2.92 13.41
CA THR A 645 -26.28 -4.16 12.61
C THR A 645 -25.86 -5.42 13.36
N ASP A 646 -25.62 -5.29 14.67
CA ASP A 646 -25.15 -6.33 15.57
C ASP A 646 -26.08 -6.48 16.77
N ASP A 647 -26.55 -7.71 17.01
CA ASP A 647 -27.43 -8.07 18.12
C ASP A 647 -26.66 -8.45 19.40
N LYS A 648 -25.33 -8.42 19.37
CA LYS A 648 -24.45 -8.80 20.48
C LYS A 648 -24.41 -7.82 21.66
N TRP A 649 -25.16 -6.71 21.62
CA TRP A 649 -25.20 -5.78 22.76
C TRP A 649 -25.75 -6.45 24.02
N SER A 650 -26.62 -7.45 23.89
CA SER A 650 -27.20 -8.22 24.99
C SER A 650 -26.18 -9.05 25.78
N GLU A 651 -24.97 -9.25 25.27
CA GLU A 651 -23.88 -9.91 26.00
C GLU A 651 -23.35 -9.04 27.15
N ASN A 652 -23.50 -7.71 27.06
CA ASN A 652 -22.92 -6.76 28.02
C ASN A 652 -23.95 -5.82 28.68
N PHE A 653 -25.17 -5.75 28.16
CA PHE A 653 -26.22 -4.83 28.63
C PHE A 653 -27.54 -5.57 28.83
N LYS A 654 -28.30 -5.19 29.86
CA LYS A 654 -29.57 -5.85 30.20
C LYS A 654 -30.71 -5.43 29.28
N THR A 655 -30.71 -4.17 28.85
CA THR A 655 -31.75 -3.63 27.95
C THR A 655 -31.14 -2.82 26.81
N GLU A 656 -31.90 -2.68 25.73
CA GLU A 656 -31.47 -1.93 24.55
C GLU A 656 -31.33 -0.42 24.87
N GLU A 657 -32.19 0.13 25.73
CA GLU A 657 -32.13 1.52 26.17
C GLU A 657 -30.86 1.81 26.98
N GLU A 658 -30.43 0.85 27.81
CA GLU A 658 -29.16 0.94 28.54
C GLU A 658 -27.98 1.03 27.57
N TYR A 659 -27.97 0.14 26.56
CA TYR A 659 -26.96 0.14 25.51
C TYR A 659 -26.96 1.45 24.70
N ARG A 660 -28.13 1.93 24.27
CA ARG A 660 -28.28 3.22 23.55
C ARG A 660 -27.76 4.40 24.38
N ARG A 661 -28.11 4.46 25.67
CA ARG A 661 -27.63 5.49 26.60
C ARG A 661 -26.12 5.42 26.79
N TYR A 662 -25.56 4.22 26.90
CA TYR A 662 -24.11 4.01 27.01
C TYR A 662 -23.39 4.52 25.75
N VAL A 663 -23.85 4.13 24.56
CA VAL A 663 -23.26 4.54 23.28
C VAL A 663 -23.36 6.04 23.09
N LYS A 664 -24.51 6.66 23.34
CA LYS A 664 -24.66 8.12 23.26
C LYS A 664 -23.73 8.84 24.23
N LYS A 665 -23.65 8.38 25.48
CA LYS A 665 -22.79 8.99 26.51
C LYS A 665 -21.29 8.86 26.20
N LYS A 666 -20.85 7.71 25.66
CA LYS A 666 -19.41 7.43 25.45
C LYS A 666 -18.90 7.86 24.08
N LEU A 667 -19.73 7.76 23.05
CA LEU A 667 -19.33 7.95 21.65
C LEU A 667 -20.04 9.12 20.97
N ASP A 668 -21.06 9.71 21.62
CA ASP A 668 -21.92 10.72 21.00
C ASP A 668 -22.45 10.25 19.64
N ILE A 669 -23.00 9.04 19.66
CA ILE A 669 -23.67 8.39 18.52
C ILE A 669 -25.11 8.09 18.94
N GLU A 670 -26.06 8.55 18.13
CA GLU A 670 -27.47 8.16 18.26
C GLU A 670 -27.75 6.98 17.34
N LEU A 671 -28.09 5.85 17.95
CA LEU A 671 -28.47 4.63 17.23
C LEU A 671 -29.92 4.74 16.74
N GLY A 672 -30.16 4.35 15.50
CA GLY A 672 -31.47 4.10 14.92
C GLY A 672 -31.96 2.70 15.25
N GLU A 673 -32.64 2.03 14.32
CA GLU A 673 -33.09 0.65 14.49
C GLU A 673 -31.90 -0.32 14.62
N ILE A 674 -31.89 -1.14 15.67
CA ILE A 674 -30.89 -2.20 15.85
C ILE A 674 -31.45 -3.48 15.25
N LYS A 675 -30.87 -3.93 14.13
CA LYS A 675 -31.31 -5.12 13.42
C LYS A 675 -30.12 -5.86 12.82
N LYS A 676 -30.02 -7.15 13.11
CA LYS A 676 -28.97 -8.02 12.57
C LYS A 676 -28.91 -7.92 11.04
N ASN A 677 -27.77 -7.45 10.54
CA ASN A 677 -27.51 -7.39 9.09
C ASN A 677 -26.03 -7.74 8.83
N PRO A 678 -25.73 -9.01 8.49
CA PRO A 678 -24.35 -9.47 8.28
C PRO A 678 -23.60 -8.67 7.21
N GLY A 679 -24.28 -8.28 6.12
CA GLY A 679 -23.66 -7.57 4.99
C GLY A 679 -23.26 -6.13 5.35
N MET A 680 -24.16 -5.38 5.99
CA MET A 680 -23.87 -4.03 6.47
C MET A 680 -22.81 -4.04 7.58
N ARG A 681 -22.88 -5.01 8.49
CA ARG A 681 -21.86 -5.20 9.53
C ARG A 681 -20.49 -5.45 8.92
N PHE A 682 -20.42 -6.28 7.88
CA PHE A 682 -19.19 -6.56 7.15
C PHE A 682 -18.62 -5.27 6.53
N ILE A 683 -19.42 -4.49 5.80
CA ILE A 683 -18.97 -3.22 5.19
C ILE A 683 -18.47 -2.23 6.23
N ALA A 684 -19.22 -2.06 7.33
CA ALA A 684 -18.81 -1.18 8.41
C ALA A 684 -17.46 -1.61 9.00
N LYS A 685 -17.28 -2.90 9.28
CA LYS A 685 -16.02 -3.44 9.83
C LYS A 685 -14.85 -3.22 8.87
N ILE A 686 -15.00 -3.52 7.59
CA ILE A 686 -13.89 -3.39 6.64
C ILE A 686 -13.56 -1.93 6.35
N CYS A 687 -14.55 -1.02 6.31
CA CYS A 687 -14.31 0.41 6.08
C CYS A 687 -13.57 1.08 7.24
N LEU A 688 -13.94 0.74 8.49
CA LEU A 688 -13.25 1.21 9.69
C LEU A 688 -11.74 0.86 9.66
N ASN A 689 -11.40 -0.36 9.21
CA ASN A 689 -10.03 -0.86 9.28
C ASN A 689 -9.17 -0.54 8.05
N SER A 690 -9.75 -0.11 6.93
CA SER A 690 -9.04 -0.01 5.64
C SER A 690 -8.65 1.41 5.22
N LEU A 691 -9.13 2.44 5.92
CA LEU A 691 -8.83 3.83 5.57
C LEU A 691 -7.38 4.22 5.90
N TRP A 692 -6.99 4.11 7.18
CA TRP A 692 -5.76 4.74 7.69
C TRP A 692 -4.50 4.19 7.00
N GLY A 693 -4.46 2.89 6.69
CA GLY A 693 -3.31 2.24 6.05
C GLY A 693 -3.01 2.81 4.66
N LYS A 694 -4.00 3.39 3.98
CA LYS A 694 -3.81 4.05 2.68
C LYS A 694 -2.91 5.29 2.77
N PHE A 695 -2.94 6.01 3.90
CA PHE A 695 -2.06 7.16 4.13
C PHE A 695 -0.58 6.75 4.24
N GLY A 696 -0.31 5.52 4.68
CA GLY A 696 1.03 4.94 4.80
C GLY A 696 1.50 4.16 3.57
N GLN A 697 0.79 4.25 2.43
CA GLN A 697 1.14 3.53 1.21
C GLN A 697 2.55 3.93 0.71
N ARG A 698 3.35 2.94 0.30
CA ARG A 698 4.66 3.19 -0.34
C ARG A 698 4.45 3.82 -1.71
N LYS A 699 5.18 4.90 -2.00
CA LYS A 699 5.10 5.63 -3.28
C LYS A 699 5.90 4.95 -4.40
N ASN A 700 7.03 4.33 -4.07
CA ASN A 700 7.92 3.67 -5.02
C ASN A 700 7.76 2.14 -4.94
N MET A 701 6.95 1.59 -5.85
CA MET A 701 6.77 0.15 -6.03
C MET A 701 7.34 -0.25 -7.39
N SER A 702 7.80 -1.50 -7.53
CA SER A 702 8.20 -2.02 -8.84
C SER A 702 7.06 -1.88 -9.85
N GLN A 703 7.40 -1.39 -11.04
CA GLN A 703 6.53 -1.32 -12.20
C GLN A 703 6.88 -2.49 -13.11
N THR A 704 5.88 -3.07 -13.75
CA THR A 704 6.05 -4.09 -14.79
C THR A 704 5.35 -3.57 -16.03
N GLU A 705 6.09 -3.45 -17.13
CA GLU A 705 5.57 -3.15 -18.46
C GLU A 705 5.89 -4.32 -19.39
N TYR A 706 4.91 -4.73 -20.20
CA TYR A 706 5.11 -5.70 -21.28
C TYR A 706 5.26 -4.94 -22.58
N VAL A 707 6.42 -5.10 -23.20
CA VAL A 707 6.87 -4.28 -24.32
C VAL A 707 6.95 -5.14 -25.57
N ASN A 708 6.21 -4.72 -26.59
CA ASN A 708 6.17 -5.34 -27.91
C ASN A 708 6.61 -4.39 -29.05
N GLU A 709 6.94 -3.14 -28.71
CA GLU A 709 7.37 -2.11 -29.66
C GLU A 709 8.78 -1.61 -29.30
N LEU A 710 9.62 -1.42 -30.32
CA LEU A 710 11.00 -0.94 -30.14
C LEU A 710 11.05 0.45 -29.48
N GLU A 711 10.10 1.34 -29.79
CA GLU A 711 10.02 2.67 -29.17
C GLU A 711 9.82 2.57 -27.65
N ASP A 712 8.89 1.72 -27.21
CA ASP A 712 8.61 1.49 -25.79
C ASP A 712 9.82 0.84 -25.09
N PHE A 713 10.54 -0.05 -25.78
CA PHE A 713 11.75 -0.71 -25.28
C PHE A 713 12.88 0.30 -25.02
N TYR A 714 13.22 1.11 -26.03
CA TYR A 714 14.24 2.14 -25.89
C TYR A 714 13.82 3.25 -24.91
N ARG A 715 12.53 3.60 -24.84
CA ARG A 715 12.00 4.54 -23.83
C ARG A 715 12.34 4.08 -22.42
N ILE A 716 12.25 2.79 -22.11
CA ILE A 716 12.53 2.27 -20.77
C ILE A 716 14.03 2.13 -20.54
N ILE A 717 14.77 1.55 -21.48
CA ILE A 717 16.22 1.31 -21.32
C ILE A 717 17.01 2.61 -21.23
N LEU A 718 16.66 3.63 -22.01
CA LEU A 718 17.36 4.91 -22.05
C LEU A 718 16.87 5.90 -20.98
N ASN A 719 16.00 5.47 -20.06
CA ASN A 719 15.46 6.35 -19.03
C ASN A 719 16.33 6.35 -17.76
N ASP A 720 17.20 7.35 -17.67
CA ASP A 720 18.07 7.59 -16.52
C ASP A 720 17.34 7.75 -15.17
N ASN A 721 16.02 7.93 -15.17
CA ASN A 721 15.24 8.03 -13.93
C ASN A 721 14.90 6.66 -13.33
N ILE A 722 15.15 5.56 -14.06
CA ILE A 722 14.87 4.19 -13.65
C ILE A 722 16.07 3.60 -12.89
N LYS A 723 15.80 2.69 -11.95
CA LYS A 723 16.75 1.80 -11.28
C LYS A 723 16.18 0.37 -11.22
N ASP A 724 17.05 -0.60 -10.94
CA ASP A 724 16.69 -2.02 -10.79
C ASP A 724 15.94 -2.61 -12.00
N LEU A 725 16.33 -2.24 -13.23
CA LEU A 725 15.71 -2.78 -14.46
C LEU A 725 16.06 -4.25 -14.65
N ASN A 726 15.05 -5.10 -14.76
CA ASN A 726 15.12 -6.51 -15.11
C ASN A 726 14.28 -6.76 -16.37
N MET A 727 14.77 -7.59 -17.28
CA MET A 727 14.14 -7.91 -18.55
C MET A 727 14.01 -9.43 -18.68
N MET A 728 12.81 -9.90 -19.01
CA MET A 728 12.52 -11.30 -19.32
C MET A 728 11.87 -11.39 -20.70
N PHE A 729 12.55 -12.08 -21.62
CA PHE A 729 12.04 -12.29 -22.98
C PHE A 729 10.99 -13.40 -22.95
N MET A 730 9.74 -13.04 -23.20
CA MET A 730 8.60 -13.96 -23.16
C MET A 730 8.47 -14.74 -24.47
N ASN A 731 8.79 -14.08 -25.58
CA ASN A 731 8.91 -14.62 -26.94
C ASN A 731 9.69 -13.61 -27.80
N ASP A 732 9.83 -13.89 -29.10
CA ASP A 732 10.59 -13.07 -30.05
C ASP A 732 10.08 -11.62 -30.17
N ASP A 733 8.81 -11.38 -29.83
CA ASP A 733 8.12 -10.10 -30.02
C ASP A 733 7.72 -9.41 -28.71
N CYS A 734 8.05 -9.97 -27.54
CA CYS A 734 7.56 -9.45 -26.25
C CYS A 734 8.59 -9.61 -25.11
N VAL A 735 8.88 -8.50 -24.44
CA VAL A 735 9.76 -8.42 -23.28
C VAL A 735 8.98 -7.93 -22.07
N GLU A 736 9.01 -8.67 -20.98
CA GLU A 736 8.59 -8.18 -19.67
C GLU A 736 9.72 -7.36 -19.05
N MET A 737 9.47 -6.07 -18.78
CA MET A 737 10.43 -5.16 -18.18
C MET A 737 9.95 -4.75 -16.78
N ASN A 738 10.66 -5.22 -15.74
CA ASN A 738 10.39 -4.85 -14.36
C ASN A 738 11.40 -3.81 -13.87
N TYR A 739 10.95 -2.73 -13.26
CA TYR A 739 11.85 -1.67 -12.80
C TYR A 739 11.28 -0.82 -11.66
N LYS A 740 12.11 0.01 -11.03
CA LYS A 740 11.70 1.04 -10.08
C LYS A 740 12.13 2.41 -10.54
N MET A 741 11.44 3.45 -10.08
CA MET A 741 11.94 4.81 -10.26
C MET A 741 13.01 5.08 -9.20
N LYS A 742 14.04 5.86 -9.54
CA LYS A 742 14.89 6.51 -8.54
C LYS A 742 14.03 7.40 -7.66
N ASP A 743 14.31 7.45 -6.36
CA ASP A 743 13.39 8.05 -5.37
C ASP A 743 13.09 9.53 -5.67
N ALA A 744 14.09 10.27 -6.17
CA ALA A 744 13.95 11.67 -6.60
C ALA A 744 12.93 11.90 -7.74
N TYR A 745 12.57 10.86 -8.49
CA TYR A 745 11.68 10.92 -9.65
C TYR A 745 10.35 10.19 -9.44
N VAL A 746 10.12 9.67 -8.23
CA VAL A 746 8.85 9.03 -7.86
C VAL A 746 7.74 10.08 -7.89
N LYS A 747 6.72 9.86 -8.73
CA LYS A 747 5.56 10.73 -8.80
C LYS A 747 4.73 10.59 -7.52
N ASP A 748 4.40 11.72 -6.90
CA ASP A 748 3.43 11.73 -5.81
C ASP A 748 2.01 11.54 -6.37
N ASN A 749 1.23 10.69 -5.70
CA ASN A 749 -0.17 10.43 -6.04
C ASN A 749 -1.15 11.30 -5.22
N PHE A 750 -0.62 12.12 -4.31
CA PHE A 750 -1.37 13.05 -3.44
C PHE A 750 -2.46 12.38 -2.59
N ASN A 751 -2.35 11.06 -2.37
CA ASN A 751 -3.28 10.25 -1.58
C ASN A 751 -2.66 9.78 -0.25
N THR A 752 -1.40 10.10 0.01
CA THR A 752 -0.66 9.58 1.16
C THR A 752 -0.22 10.71 2.09
N ASN A 753 -0.19 10.44 3.39
CA ASN A 753 0.41 11.31 4.38
C ASN A 753 1.02 10.43 5.47
N ILE A 754 2.34 10.35 5.49
CA ILE A 754 3.07 9.45 6.38
C ILE A 754 2.93 9.83 7.85
N TYR A 755 2.74 11.12 8.17
CA TYR A 755 2.53 11.58 9.54
C TYR A 755 1.25 10.99 10.12
N ILE A 756 0.16 11.01 9.35
CA ILE A 756 -1.12 10.40 9.75
C ILE A 756 -0.92 8.91 10.05
N ALA A 757 -0.26 8.19 9.15
CA ALA A 757 -0.04 6.76 9.32
C ALA A 757 0.80 6.46 10.57
N ALA A 758 1.87 7.21 10.82
CA ALA A 758 2.71 7.08 12.02
C ALA A 758 1.91 7.33 13.30
N PHE A 759 1.09 8.39 13.33
CA PHE A 759 0.27 8.74 14.49
C PHE A 759 -0.86 7.74 14.74
N THR A 760 -1.42 7.08 13.73
CA THR A 760 -2.42 6.00 13.95
C THR A 760 -1.81 4.78 14.63
N THR A 761 -0.50 4.55 14.46
CA THR A 761 0.20 3.39 15.04
C THR A 761 1.00 3.70 16.30
N SER A 762 0.98 4.96 16.76
CA SER A 762 1.75 5.45 17.91
C SER A 762 1.06 5.22 19.26
#